data_AF-A0A919IM77-F1
#
_entry.id   AF-A0A919IM77-F1
#
_cell.length_a   1.000
_cell.length_b   1.000
_cell.length_c   1.000
_cell.angle_alpha   90.00
_cell.angle_beta   90.00
_cell.angle_gamma   90.00
#
_symmetry.space_group_name_H-M   'P 1'
#
loop_
_entity.id
_entity.type
_entity.pdbx_description
1 polymer ?
#
loop_
_entity_poly.entity_id
_entity_poly.type
_entity_poly.pdbx_seq_one_letter_code
_entity_poly.pdbx_strand_id
1 'polypeptide(L)'
;MITAQPRLVVSAPSSGHGKTAIAVGLLAAMASRGVPTAGFKVGPDHTDAAYLGLAAGRPGRNLDPRLVGAQRIAPLFGHGASGAQLSVIEGAMGLFDSLTGQPEIDGTAAVAAALRAPVALVVDVAAMGHSLAALVHGFRMFDEMVHLGGVILNRVASPRHEQMLRSALDDIGMPVLGALRRGDLPNVLPSRAHGVVPVAHRTVEAGRAVRRLGEAVAQSLDLDRLMALAASAPALPGPLWTPAEAGEPVEMRPVVALAGGPGAFYTYVETAELLTAAGADVVIVDPLRDETLPPGTRALIVGSGLPEGYAEELSANRRLCAGVAQLARDGWPVVAEGVALPWLGRELDGRAMCGVLDITGVTGEQTVAGYREATAPGTSVLAPAGARITGYKQHRAVVTPRAGAAPAWTWSGGNPEGFVWRQVHASQLGLHWAAAPEIAKRVVAAAVAGPAQQPQMAGPSMPMNNVPMNSVPMNNPVPQMTGPAPQVAQPMPMAAQGMPGPVPAGAPGGGPVPAMAHGSGPMPGAGGAAPAGPISGPQPAGSPPDPAPAPGQAPGMASPDGYAAMPQSEGYGAMPQADGYAVMPQADGYAGMPQSEGYAGMAAPPNGPAPQRPGSGMPNGGPIHGGPHSGAADNRPTSDIQIPS
;
A
#
# COMPACT_ATOMS: atom_id res chain seq x y z
N MET A 1 21.88 0.58 25.71
CA MET A 1 21.94 2.04 25.54
C MET A 1 20.63 2.48 24.91
N ILE A 2 19.94 3.46 25.48
CA ILE A 2 18.80 4.09 24.83
C ILE A 2 19.38 4.97 23.71
N THR A 3 19.40 4.47 22.48
CA THR A 3 19.87 5.26 21.35
C THR A 3 18.81 6.31 21.01
N ALA A 4 19.17 7.59 21.08
CA ALA A 4 18.34 8.63 20.49
C ALA A 4 18.14 8.28 19.00
N GLN A 5 16.88 8.26 18.57
CA GLN A 5 16.49 7.95 17.19
C GLN A 5 15.80 9.19 16.63
N PRO A 6 16.54 10.14 16.05
CA PRO A 6 15.96 11.36 15.53
C PRO A 6 14.91 11.03 14.46
N ARG A 7 13.74 11.64 14.57
CA ARG A 7 12.57 11.30 13.77
C ARG A 7 11.71 12.51 13.47
N LEU A 8 11.17 12.57 12.26
CA LEU A 8 10.31 13.65 11.80
C LEU A 8 9.16 13.07 10.99
N VAL A 9 7.94 13.47 11.30
CA VAL A 9 6.78 13.19 10.45
C VAL A 9 6.65 14.30 9.41
N VAL A 10 6.58 13.95 8.14
CA VAL A 10 6.23 14.86 7.04
C VAL A 10 4.75 14.63 6.72
N SER A 11 3.90 15.61 7.05
CA SER A 11 2.45 15.53 6.86
C SER A 11 1.91 16.77 6.15
N ALA A 12 0.60 16.89 5.98
CA ALA A 12 -0.08 18.00 5.30
C ALA A 12 -1.54 18.12 5.74
N PRO A 13 -2.21 19.23 5.44
CA PRO A 13 -3.65 19.38 5.66
C PRO A 13 -4.51 18.33 4.94
N SER A 14 -4.11 17.94 3.73
CA SER A 14 -4.77 16.90 2.93
C SER A 14 -3.82 16.28 1.89
N SER A 15 -4.34 15.38 1.06
CA SER A 15 -3.63 14.82 -0.10
C SER A 15 -3.30 15.89 -1.15
N GLY A 16 -2.25 15.67 -1.97
CA GLY A 16 -1.88 16.58 -3.06
C GLY A 16 -0.95 17.74 -2.70
N HIS A 17 -0.65 17.94 -1.41
CA HIS A 17 0.24 19.02 -0.94
C HIS A 17 1.74 18.81 -1.23
N GLY A 18 2.14 17.66 -1.78
CA GLY A 18 3.55 17.36 -2.12
C GLY A 18 4.37 16.62 -1.04
N LYS A 19 3.72 16.07 -0.01
CA LYS A 19 4.35 15.34 1.11
C LYS A 19 5.39 14.32 0.67
N THR A 20 5.00 13.39 -0.20
CA THR A 20 5.85 12.26 -0.62
C THR A 20 7.10 12.76 -1.36
N ALA A 21 6.95 13.72 -2.27
CA ALA A 21 8.06 14.33 -2.98
C ALA A 21 9.06 15.00 -2.03
N ILE A 22 8.56 15.70 -1.01
CA ILE A 22 9.39 16.34 0.02
C ILE A 22 10.03 15.31 0.95
N ALA A 23 9.32 14.26 1.38
CA ALA A 23 9.87 13.20 2.22
C ALA A 23 10.99 12.43 1.51
N VAL A 24 10.76 12.01 0.26
CA VAL A 24 11.76 11.38 -0.61
C VAL A 24 12.94 12.32 -0.85
N GLY A 25 12.68 13.60 -1.15
CA GLY A 25 13.72 14.60 -1.36
C GLY A 25 14.55 14.86 -0.10
N LEU A 26 13.92 14.91 1.08
CA LEU A 26 14.63 15.08 2.35
C LEU A 26 15.57 13.90 2.63
N LEU A 27 15.08 12.67 2.44
CA LEU A 27 15.92 11.47 2.59
C LEU A 27 17.09 11.48 1.62
N ALA A 28 16.85 11.82 0.34
CA ALA A 28 17.88 11.88 -0.69
C ALA A 28 18.91 13.01 -0.44
N ALA A 29 18.46 14.17 0.03
CA ALA A 29 19.31 15.31 0.37
C ALA A 29 20.24 15.00 1.55
N MET A 30 19.76 14.25 2.53
CA MET A 30 20.56 13.83 3.68
C MET A 30 21.51 12.68 3.32
N ALA A 31 21.04 11.72 2.54
CA ALA A 31 21.87 10.61 2.04
C ALA A 31 23.04 11.13 1.18
N SER A 32 22.83 12.16 0.35
CA SER A 32 23.90 12.77 -0.45
C SER A 32 24.96 13.50 0.40
N ARG A 33 24.60 13.90 1.63
CA ARG A 33 25.53 14.43 2.65
C ARG A 33 26.20 13.33 3.49
N GLY A 34 25.96 12.06 3.18
CA GLY A 34 26.49 10.93 3.95
C GLY A 34 25.81 10.71 5.30
N VAL A 35 24.65 11.33 5.56
CA VAL A 35 23.88 11.13 6.78
C VAL A 35 23.07 9.84 6.65
N PRO A 36 23.26 8.85 7.53
CA PRO A 36 22.46 7.63 7.51
C PRO A 36 20.98 7.94 7.78
N THR A 37 20.09 7.63 6.84
CA THR A 37 18.65 7.91 6.98
C THR A 37 17.78 6.67 6.90
N ALA A 38 16.56 6.72 7.45
CA ALA A 38 15.56 5.67 7.31
C ALA A 38 14.20 6.26 6.92
N GLY A 39 13.50 5.60 6.00
CA GLY A 39 12.23 6.05 5.46
C GLY A 39 11.08 5.14 5.89
N PHE A 40 9.98 5.76 6.33
CA PHE A 40 8.78 5.05 6.76
C PHE A 40 7.54 5.66 6.13
N LYS A 41 6.61 4.82 5.68
CA LYS A 41 5.30 5.23 5.18
C LYS A 41 4.23 4.89 6.20
N VAL A 42 3.41 5.86 6.60
CA VAL A 42 2.19 5.55 7.36
C VAL A 42 1.17 4.86 6.45
N GLY A 43 0.56 3.79 6.94
CA GLY A 43 -0.44 3.01 6.22
C GLY A 43 0.14 1.95 5.27
N PRO A 44 -0.69 1.33 4.42
CA PRO A 44 -0.36 0.08 3.72
C PRO A 44 0.30 0.27 2.34
N ASP A 45 0.69 1.50 1.97
CA ASP A 45 1.20 1.80 0.63
C ASP A 45 2.65 1.32 0.44
N HIS A 46 2.81 0.26 -0.36
CA HIS A 46 4.12 -0.31 -0.71
C HIS A 46 4.95 0.58 -1.63
N THR A 47 4.29 1.36 -2.50
CA THR A 47 4.96 2.15 -3.54
C THR A 47 5.73 3.30 -2.91
N ASP A 48 5.04 4.06 -2.06
CA ASP A 48 5.65 5.19 -1.37
C ASP A 48 6.78 4.70 -0.44
N ALA A 49 6.57 3.61 0.29
CA ALA A 49 7.60 2.99 1.12
C ALA A 49 8.85 2.59 0.30
N ALA A 50 8.66 2.02 -0.90
CA ALA A 50 9.77 1.67 -1.77
C ALA A 50 10.59 2.90 -2.22
N TYR A 51 9.94 4.02 -2.58
CA TYR A 51 10.66 5.26 -2.94
C TYR A 51 11.39 5.89 -1.76
N LEU A 52 10.80 5.87 -0.57
CA LEU A 52 11.49 6.30 0.65
C LEU A 52 12.73 5.44 0.91
N GLY A 53 12.64 4.13 0.70
CA GLY A 53 13.77 3.21 0.80
C GLY A 53 14.87 3.49 -0.24
N LEU A 54 14.48 3.70 -1.49
CA LEU A 54 15.41 4.07 -2.56
C LEU A 54 16.19 5.35 -2.22
N ALA A 55 15.50 6.36 -1.66
CA ALA A 55 16.12 7.61 -1.24
C ALA A 55 17.04 7.46 -0.02
N ALA A 56 16.70 6.58 0.91
CA ALA A 56 17.47 6.30 2.10
C ALA A 56 18.66 5.33 1.87
N GLY A 57 18.70 4.66 0.71
CA GLY A 57 19.69 3.62 0.41
C GLY A 57 19.53 2.35 1.25
N ARG A 58 18.35 2.13 1.83
CA ARG A 58 18.00 0.98 2.68
C ARG A 58 16.51 0.63 2.52
N PRO A 59 16.01 -0.52 2.97
CA PRO A 59 14.59 -0.84 2.83
C PRO A 59 13.69 0.21 3.49
N GLY A 60 12.70 0.72 2.75
CA GLY A 60 11.65 1.55 3.31
C GLY A 60 10.54 0.68 3.88
N ARG A 61 9.93 1.13 4.98
CA ARG A 61 9.00 0.31 5.78
C ARG A 61 7.64 0.97 5.93
N ASN A 62 6.63 0.18 6.22
CA ASN A 62 5.29 0.66 6.52
C ASN A 62 5.04 0.68 8.04
N LEU A 63 4.35 1.71 8.50
CA LEU A 63 3.89 1.86 9.88
C LEU A 63 2.37 2.02 9.85
N ASP A 64 1.67 0.91 10.02
CA ASP A 64 0.22 0.85 9.93
C ASP A 64 -0.38 0.31 11.23
N PRO A 65 -0.84 1.19 12.14
CA PRO A 65 -1.38 0.76 13.43
C PRO A 65 -2.64 -0.10 13.31
N ARG A 66 -3.33 -0.08 12.17
CA ARG A 66 -4.49 -0.95 11.94
C ARG A 66 -4.09 -2.37 11.56
N LEU A 67 -3.01 -2.52 10.79
CA LEU A 67 -2.49 -3.83 10.40
C LEU A 67 -1.69 -4.50 11.50
N VAL A 68 -0.78 -3.77 12.16
CA VAL A 68 0.14 -4.35 13.16
C VAL A 68 -0.25 -4.08 14.61
N GLY A 69 -1.25 -3.24 14.83
CA GLY A 69 -1.63 -2.75 16.16
C GLY A 69 -0.74 -1.59 16.63
N ALA A 70 -1.34 -0.61 17.30
CA ALA A 70 -0.66 0.60 17.79
C ALA A 70 0.57 0.29 18.67
N GLN A 71 0.50 -0.79 19.46
CA GLN A 71 1.58 -1.23 20.34
C GLN A 71 2.86 -1.65 19.60
N ARG A 72 2.77 -2.02 18.31
CA ARG A 72 3.93 -2.44 17.50
C ARG A 72 4.60 -1.28 16.76
N ILE A 73 4.00 -0.10 16.71
CA ILE A 73 4.51 1.05 15.94
C ILE A 73 5.89 1.50 16.42
N ALA A 74 6.06 1.77 17.72
CA ALA A 74 7.34 2.19 18.26
C ALA A 74 8.43 1.09 18.15
N PRO A 75 8.16 -0.20 18.48
CA PRO A 75 9.11 -1.29 18.28
C PRO A 75 9.55 -1.48 16.81
N LEU A 76 8.62 -1.46 15.85
CA LEU A 76 8.92 -1.64 14.42
C LEU A 76 9.67 -0.44 13.85
N PHE A 77 9.25 0.77 14.20
CA PHE A 77 10.00 1.99 13.88
C PHE A 77 11.44 1.87 14.39
N GLY A 78 11.60 1.48 15.65
CA GLY A 78 12.92 1.42 16.27
C GLY A 78 13.84 0.37 15.64
N HIS A 79 13.31 -0.77 15.21
CA HIS A 79 14.03 -1.78 14.42
C HIS A 79 14.49 -1.19 13.08
N GLY A 80 13.58 -0.59 12.31
CA GLY A 80 13.90 0.00 11.00
C GLY A 80 14.81 1.22 11.06
N ALA A 81 14.77 1.97 12.16
CA ALA A 81 15.56 3.18 12.38
C ALA A 81 16.95 2.88 12.97
N SER A 82 17.26 1.60 13.26
CA SER A 82 18.55 1.22 13.81
C SER A 82 19.71 1.71 12.91
N GLY A 83 20.66 2.41 13.52
CA GLY A 83 21.80 3.02 12.83
C GLY A 83 21.45 4.23 11.93
N ALA A 84 20.22 4.75 11.95
CA ALA A 84 19.87 6.01 11.29
C ALA A 84 20.15 7.21 12.21
N GLN A 85 20.65 8.29 11.63
CA GLN A 85 20.77 9.61 12.27
C GLN A 85 19.55 10.51 11.97
N LEU A 86 18.76 10.18 10.95
CA LEU A 86 17.46 10.80 10.68
C LEU A 86 16.47 9.76 10.17
N SER A 87 15.30 9.68 10.80
CA SER A 87 14.17 8.92 10.27
C SER A 87 13.08 9.87 9.77
N VAL A 88 12.62 9.67 8.54
CA VAL A 88 11.51 10.43 7.95
C VAL A 88 10.30 9.53 7.84
N ILE A 89 9.22 9.93 8.48
CA ILE A 89 7.93 9.24 8.44
C ILE A 89 7.00 10.05 7.54
N GLU A 90 6.68 9.55 6.36
CA GLU A 90 5.69 10.16 5.48
C GLU A 90 4.27 9.80 5.93
N GLY A 91 3.45 10.81 6.21
CA GLY A 91 2.03 10.64 6.55
C GLY A 91 1.19 10.06 5.41
N ALA A 92 0.09 9.40 5.76
CA ALA A 92 -1.00 9.08 4.84
C ALA A 92 -2.04 10.21 4.84
N MET A 93 -2.67 10.46 3.69
CA MET A 93 -3.77 11.44 3.55
C MET A 93 -3.42 12.80 4.19
N GLY A 94 -4.35 13.48 4.86
CA GLY A 94 -4.06 14.60 5.77
C GLY A 94 -3.61 14.13 7.17
N LEU A 95 -3.05 15.04 7.96
CA LEU A 95 -2.51 14.74 9.30
C LEU A 95 -3.56 14.09 10.22
N PHE A 96 -4.79 14.57 10.18
CA PHE A 96 -5.91 14.11 11.00
C PHE A 96 -6.93 13.28 10.22
N ASP A 97 -6.58 12.82 9.02
CA ASP A 97 -7.45 11.98 8.21
C ASP A 97 -7.20 10.48 8.50
N SER A 98 -8.17 9.66 8.13
CA SER A 98 -8.19 8.21 8.30
C SER A 98 -8.87 7.52 7.14
N LEU A 99 -8.49 6.27 6.87
CA LEU A 99 -9.20 5.43 5.90
C LEU A 99 -10.51 4.88 6.47
N THR A 100 -10.57 4.67 7.79
CA THR A 100 -11.75 4.13 8.49
C THR A 100 -12.66 5.20 9.10
N GLY A 101 -12.30 6.48 9.02
CA GLY A 101 -12.97 7.54 9.76
C GLY A 101 -12.59 7.60 11.25
N GLN A 102 -11.57 6.86 11.67
CA GLN A 102 -11.05 6.78 13.04
C GLN A 102 -9.57 7.20 13.10
N PRO A 103 -9.27 8.52 13.01
CA PRO A 103 -7.90 9.04 12.93
C PRO A 103 -7.05 8.75 14.16
N GLU A 104 -7.67 8.50 15.31
CA GLU A 104 -7.03 8.04 16.54
C GLU A 104 -6.50 6.60 16.44
N ILE A 105 -6.99 5.81 15.47
CA ILE A 105 -6.60 4.40 15.28
C ILE A 105 -5.65 4.25 14.10
N ASP A 106 -5.97 4.81 12.93
CA ASP A 106 -5.25 4.55 11.68
C ASP A 106 -4.64 5.80 11.01
N GLY A 107 -4.74 6.96 11.66
CA GLY A 107 -4.29 8.24 11.13
C GLY A 107 -2.81 8.54 11.35
N THR A 108 -2.30 9.52 10.58
CA THR A 108 -0.92 10.01 10.72
C THR A 108 -0.66 10.61 12.10
N ALA A 109 -1.64 11.31 12.68
CA ALA A 109 -1.55 11.87 14.02
C ALA A 109 -1.30 10.80 15.11
N ALA A 110 -2.00 9.66 15.03
CA ALA A 110 -1.80 8.55 15.96
C ALA A 110 -0.37 8.00 15.90
N VAL A 111 0.20 7.86 14.70
CA VAL A 111 1.60 7.45 14.53
C VAL A 111 2.58 8.51 15.06
N ALA A 112 2.33 9.79 14.78
CA ALA A 112 3.16 10.88 15.31
C ALA A 112 3.17 10.88 16.85
N ALA A 113 2.01 10.71 17.49
CA ALA A 113 1.86 10.61 18.93
C ALA A 113 2.56 9.37 19.49
N ALA A 114 2.33 8.18 18.90
CA ALA A 114 2.98 6.93 19.32
C ALA A 114 4.51 7.00 19.26
N LEU A 115 5.04 7.71 18.26
CA LEU A 115 6.48 7.92 18.10
C LEU A 115 7.01 9.15 18.84
N ARG A 116 6.13 9.96 19.44
CA ARG A 116 6.46 11.31 19.96
C ARG A 116 7.31 12.09 18.96
N ALA A 117 6.94 11.98 17.68
CA ALA A 117 7.67 12.55 16.58
C ALA A 117 7.09 13.95 16.27
N PRO A 118 7.93 14.99 16.18
CA PRO A 118 7.47 16.27 15.68
C PRO A 118 7.00 16.16 14.23
N VAL A 119 6.07 17.04 13.86
CA VAL A 119 5.48 17.11 12.51
C VAL A 119 5.99 18.36 11.79
N ALA A 120 6.52 18.17 10.58
CA ALA A 120 6.69 19.21 9.58
C ALA A 120 5.48 19.18 8.64
N LEU A 121 4.68 20.26 8.65
CA LEU A 121 3.46 20.37 7.85
C LEU A 121 3.75 20.99 6.50
N VAL A 122 3.56 20.22 5.43
CA VAL A 122 3.67 20.68 4.06
C VAL A 122 2.34 21.32 3.64
N VAL A 123 2.39 22.57 3.18
CA VAL A 123 1.20 23.28 2.70
C VAL A 123 1.41 23.75 1.26
N ASP A 124 0.53 23.33 0.34
CA ASP A 124 0.42 23.99 -0.96
C ASP A 124 -0.18 25.37 -0.74
N VAL A 125 0.63 26.40 -0.97
CA VAL A 125 0.26 27.80 -0.76
C VAL A 125 -0.01 28.54 -2.06
N ALA A 126 -0.12 27.85 -3.19
CA ALA A 126 -0.24 28.46 -4.52
C ALA A 126 -1.37 29.50 -4.63
N ALA A 127 -2.45 29.32 -3.86
CA ALA A 127 -3.61 30.20 -3.80
C ALA A 127 -3.89 30.74 -2.37
N MET A 128 -2.87 30.75 -1.50
CA MET A 128 -3.01 31.20 -0.11
C MET A 128 -2.30 32.54 0.14
N GLY A 129 -2.73 33.23 1.18
CA GLY A 129 -2.04 34.40 1.73
C GLY A 129 -2.05 34.30 3.25
N HIS A 130 -2.57 35.33 3.93
CA HIS A 130 -2.68 35.33 5.39
C HIS A 130 -3.56 34.20 5.97
N SER A 131 -4.51 33.67 5.19
CA SER A 131 -5.32 32.51 5.61
C SER A 131 -4.50 31.27 5.96
N LEU A 132 -3.24 31.20 5.51
CA LEU A 132 -2.29 30.17 5.94
C LEU A 132 -2.14 30.14 7.48
N ALA A 133 -2.08 31.30 8.12
CA ALA A 133 -1.94 31.41 9.57
C ALA A 133 -3.13 30.76 10.29
N ALA A 134 -4.36 31.06 9.84
CA ALA A 134 -5.57 30.48 10.41
C ALA A 134 -5.60 28.95 10.24
N LEU A 135 -5.26 28.45 9.05
CA LEU A 135 -5.18 27.02 8.78
C LEU A 135 -4.17 26.33 9.71
N VAL A 136 -2.94 26.83 9.73
CA VAL A 136 -1.85 26.23 10.52
C VAL A 136 -2.10 26.35 12.01
N HIS A 137 -2.69 27.46 12.47
CA HIS A 137 -3.10 27.62 13.86
C HIS A 137 -4.15 26.58 14.25
N GLY A 138 -5.16 26.35 13.40
CA GLY A 138 -6.15 25.30 13.60
C GLY A 138 -5.50 23.92 13.75
N PHE A 139 -4.62 23.54 12.82
CA PHE A 139 -3.90 22.25 12.90
C PHE A 139 -3.01 22.12 14.13
N ARG A 140 -2.37 23.21 14.57
CA ARG A 140 -1.54 23.23 15.79
C ARG A 140 -2.36 23.02 17.06
N MET A 141 -3.58 23.56 17.11
CA MET A 141 -4.43 23.54 18.32
C MET A 141 -5.39 22.35 18.36
N PHE A 142 -5.51 21.59 17.27
CA PHE A 142 -6.53 20.55 17.13
C PHE A 142 -6.30 19.36 18.07
N ASP A 143 -5.04 18.93 18.21
CA ASP A 143 -4.66 17.80 19.06
C ASP A 143 -3.35 18.12 19.81
N GLU A 144 -3.44 18.19 21.13
CA GLU A 144 -2.32 18.53 22.02
C GLU A 144 -1.23 17.45 22.04
N MET A 145 -1.55 16.21 21.63
CA MET A 145 -0.59 15.11 21.54
C MET A 145 0.32 15.24 20.31
N VAL A 146 -0.05 16.08 19.35
CA VAL A 146 0.69 16.28 18.10
C VAL A 146 1.56 17.54 18.18
N HIS A 147 2.87 17.34 18.22
CA HIS A 147 3.81 18.45 18.16
C HIS A 147 4.02 18.94 16.72
N LEU A 148 3.29 19.99 16.32
CA LEU A 148 3.56 20.71 15.08
C LEU A 148 4.81 21.59 15.22
N GLY A 149 5.92 21.15 14.62
CA GLY A 149 7.24 21.75 14.80
C GLY A 149 7.60 22.83 13.78
N GLY A 150 6.88 22.89 12.65
CA GLY A 150 7.10 23.89 11.62
C GLY A 150 6.34 23.61 10.32
N VAL A 151 6.40 24.57 9.41
CA VAL A 151 5.71 24.51 8.10
C VAL A 151 6.72 24.53 6.97
N ILE A 152 6.49 23.69 5.96
CA ILE A 152 7.16 23.73 4.67
C ILE A 152 6.18 24.32 3.64
N LEU A 153 6.56 25.45 3.05
CA LEU A 153 5.72 26.13 2.04
C LEU A 153 5.99 25.51 0.67
N ASN A 154 4.97 24.97 0.02
CA ASN A 154 5.09 24.39 -1.31
C ASN A 154 4.36 25.24 -2.37
N ARG A 155 4.91 25.33 -3.58
CA ARG A 155 4.37 26.07 -4.73
C ARG A 155 4.23 27.57 -4.49
N VAL A 156 5.18 28.17 -3.79
CA VAL A 156 5.25 29.61 -3.58
C VAL A 156 5.43 30.34 -4.92
N ALA A 157 4.64 31.38 -5.15
CA ALA A 157 4.60 32.05 -6.45
C ALA A 157 5.77 33.01 -6.72
N SER A 158 6.25 33.73 -5.70
CA SER A 158 7.28 34.77 -5.84
C SER A 158 7.93 35.15 -4.50
N PRO A 159 9.09 35.83 -4.48
CA PRO A 159 9.72 36.29 -3.23
C PRO A 159 8.79 37.12 -2.35
N ARG A 160 7.99 38.02 -2.96
CA ARG A 160 6.98 38.80 -2.24
C ARG A 160 5.90 37.93 -1.60
N HIS A 161 5.44 36.91 -2.33
CA HIS A 161 4.47 35.95 -1.80
C HIS A 161 5.07 35.20 -0.60
N GLU A 162 6.32 34.73 -0.69
CA GLU A 162 6.99 34.07 0.43
C GLU A 162 7.08 34.95 1.68
N GLN A 163 7.48 36.21 1.52
CA GLN A 163 7.60 37.14 2.64
C GLN A 163 6.26 37.36 3.34
N MET A 164 5.17 37.47 2.57
CA MET A 164 3.81 37.55 3.12
C MET A 164 3.43 36.29 3.92
N LEU A 165 3.72 35.10 3.40
CA LEU A 165 3.41 33.83 4.08
C LEU A 165 4.23 33.64 5.36
N ARG A 166 5.52 34.03 5.33
CA ARG A 166 6.39 34.02 6.51
C ARG A 166 5.86 34.95 7.59
N SER A 167 5.51 36.20 7.23
CA SER A 167 4.90 37.15 8.17
C SER A 167 3.63 36.59 8.81
N ALA A 168 2.76 35.95 8.01
CA ALA A 168 1.52 35.36 8.53
C ALA A 168 1.80 34.21 9.54
N LEU A 169 2.84 33.42 9.32
CA LEU A 169 3.24 32.36 10.25
C LEU A 169 3.99 32.89 11.48
N ASP A 170 4.74 33.99 11.34
CA ASP A 170 5.39 34.67 12.46
C ASP A 170 4.36 35.22 13.46
N ASP A 171 3.21 35.73 12.99
CA ASP A 171 2.12 36.23 13.84
C ASP A 171 1.56 35.17 14.82
N ILE A 172 1.68 33.89 14.46
CA ILE A 172 1.27 32.75 15.30
C ILE A 172 2.47 32.00 15.90
N GLY A 173 3.69 32.54 15.73
CA GLY A 173 4.93 31.95 16.20
C GLY A 173 5.23 30.57 15.62
N MET A 174 4.87 30.33 14.36
CA MET A 174 5.12 29.05 13.68
C MET A 174 6.36 29.14 12.77
N PRO A 175 7.42 28.34 13.03
CA PRO A 175 8.61 28.34 12.19
C PRO A 175 8.35 27.88 10.76
N VAL A 176 8.89 28.62 9.79
CA VAL A 176 8.99 28.15 8.40
C VAL A 176 10.31 27.39 8.22
N LEU A 177 10.21 26.11 7.87
CA LEU A 177 11.33 25.18 7.68
C LEU A 177 11.91 25.22 6.25
N GLY A 178 11.26 25.96 5.35
CA GLY A 178 11.72 26.16 3.98
C GLY A 178 10.57 26.49 3.05
N ALA A 179 10.91 26.87 1.82
CA ALA A 179 9.94 27.30 0.82
C ALA A 179 10.35 26.85 -0.58
N LEU A 180 9.49 26.10 -1.25
CA LEU A 180 9.68 25.66 -2.63
C LEU A 180 8.81 26.50 -3.57
N ARG A 181 9.40 27.01 -4.65
CA ARG A 181 8.68 27.72 -5.71
C ARG A 181 7.82 26.75 -6.51
N ARG A 182 6.84 27.30 -7.21
CA ARG A 182 6.10 26.56 -8.23
C ARG A 182 7.07 26.08 -9.31
N GLY A 183 7.16 24.75 -9.48
CA GLY A 183 8.04 24.11 -10.46
C GLY A 183 9.37 23.61 -9.90
N ASP A 184 9.73 23.95 -8.64
CA ASP A 184 10.97 23.46 -8.01
C ASP A 184 10.95 21.95 -7.79
N LEU A 185 9.80 21.41 -7.38
CA LEU A 185 9.60 19.97 -7.30
C LEU A 185 9.28 19.43 -8.68
N PRO A 186 10.19 18.66 -9.31
CA PRO A 186 9.91 18.11 -10.62
C PRO A 186 8.84 17.01 -10.50
N ASN A 187 7.94 16.91 -11.48
CA ASN A 187 6.97 15.83 -11.54
C ASN A 187 7.66 14.55 -12.08
N VAL A 188 8.43 13.89 -11.22
CA VAL A 188 9.35 12.80 -11.61
C VAL A 188 9.04 11.48 -10.94
N LEU A 189 8.19 11.46 -9.91
CA LEU A 189 7.75 10.20 -9.32
C LEU A 189 6.80 9.51 -10.31
N PRO A 190 7.11 8.27 -10.73
CA PRO A 190 6.27 7.51 -11.66
C PRO A 190 4.82 7.39 -11.18
N SER A 191 3.92 7.16 -12.14
CA SER A 191 2.52 6.85 -11.85
C SER A 191 2.42 5.70 -10.84
N ARG A 192 1.49 5.82 -9.89
CA ARG A 192 1.14 4.76 -8.93
C ARG A 192 0.71 3.46 -9.64
N ALA A 193 0.27 3.54 -10.89
CA ALA A 193 -0.03 2.36 -11.71
C ALA A 193 1.18 1.42 -11.91
N HIS A 194 2.41 1.96 -11.84
CA HIS A 194 3.62 1.15 -11.91
C HIS A 194 4.00 0.50 -10.57
N GLY A 195 3.35 0.89 -9.48
CA GLY A 195 3.60 0.38 -8.13
C GLY A 195 5.08 0.39 -7.75
N VAL A 196 5.53 -0.73 -7.17
CA VAL A 196 6.90 -0.93 -6.67
C VAL A 196 7.93 -1.18 -7.79
N VAL A 197 7.48 -1.50 -9.02
CA VAL A 197 8.34 -2.03 -10.09
C VAL A 197 9.51 -1.11 -10.45
N PRO A 198 9.36 0.21 -10.64
CA PRO A 198 10.50 1.06 -10.99
C PRO A 198 11.63 1.02 -9.93
N VAL A 199 11.26 0.90 -8.65
CA VAL A 199 12.22 0.79 -7.55
C VAL A 199 12.82 -0.61 -7.50
N ALA A 200 11.98 -1.66 -7.56
CA ALA A 200 12.43 -3.06 -7.57
C ALA A 200 13.42 -3.35 -8.71
N HIS A 201 13.23 -2.69 -9.85
CA HIS A 201 14.08 -2.79 -11.03
C HIS A 201 15.27 -1.83 -11.05
N ARG A 202 15.39 -0.94 -10.05
CA ARG A 202 16.37 0.15 -9.97
C ARG A 202 16.51 0.92 -11.28
N THR A 203 15.39 1.33 -11.86
CA THR A 203 15.41 2.04 -13.15
C THR A 203 16.21 3.33 -13.03
N VAL A 204 16.90 3.70 -14.11
CA VAL A 204 17.69 4.93 -14.17
C VAL A 204 16.77 6.15 -13.96
N GLU A 205 15.52 6.06 -14.39
CA GLU A 205 14.47 7.04 -14.21
C GLU A 205 14.14 7.24 -12.74
N ALA A 206 13.89 6.16 -11.97
CA ALA A 206 13.60 6.24 -10.55
C ALA A 206 14.77 6.84 -9.76
N GLY A 207 16.01 6.39 -10.05
CA GLY A 207 17.20 6.96 -9.43
C GLY A 207 17.40 8.45 -9.74
N ARG A 208 17.18 8.86 -11.00
CA ARG A 208 17.23 10.28 -11.41
C ARG A 208 16.13 11.11 -10.74
N ALA A 209 14.93 10.56 -10.61
CA ALA A 209 13.80 11.20 -9.95
C ALA A 209 14.12 11.53 -8.49
N VAL A 210 14.56 10.52 -7.73
CA VAL A 210 14.97 10.66 -6.32
C VAL A 210 16.10 11.68 -6.16
N ARG A 211 17.13 11.62 -7.00
CA ARG A 211 18.25 12.57 -6.94
C ARG A 211 17.80 14.02 -7.17
N ARG A 212 16.96 14.26 -8.19
CA ARG A 212 16.44 15.62 -8.48
C ARG A 212 15.58 16.17 -7.36
N LEU A 213 14.75 15.33 -6.72
CA LEU A 213 14.01 15.71 -5.51
C LEU A 213 14.95 16.09 -4.37
N GLY A 214 16.04 15.33 -4.18
CA GLY A 214 17.07 15.65 -3.20
C GLY A 214 17.76 16.99 -3.45
N GLU A 215 18.14 17.26 -4.70
CA GLU A 215 18.74 18.54 -5.10
C GLU A 215 17.79 19.73 -4.83
N ALA A 216 16.51 19.62 -5.20
CA ALA A 216 15.51 20.65 -4.96
C ALA A 216 15.29 20.90 -3.46
N VAL A 217 15.14 19.82 -2.67
CA VAL A 217 14.95 19.94 -1.22
C VAL A 217 16.19 20.53 -0.53
N ALA A 218 17.39 20.12 -0.93
CA ALA A 218 18.64 20.62 -0.35
C ALA A 218 18.86 22.13 -0.59
N GLN A 219 18.33 22.66 -1.69
CA GLN A 219 18.43 24.09 -2.04
C GLN A 219 17.36 24.95 -1.33
N SER A 220 16.19 24.37 -1.05
CA SER A 220 15.00 25.14 -0.64
C SER A 220 14.59 24.97 0.82
N LEU A 221 15.07 23.91 1.51
CA LEU A 221 14.74 23.64 2.91
C LEU A 221 15.94 23.86 3.84
N ASP A 222 15.65 24.30 5.06
CA ASP A 222 16.62 24.40 6.14
C ASP A 222 16.84 23.02 6.75
N LEU A 223 17.80 22.29 6.17
CA LEU A 223 18.11 20.92 6.56
C LEU A 223 18.62 20.81 8.01
N ASP A 224 19.34 21.83 8.49
CA ASP A 224 19.89 21.84 9.85
C ASP A 224 18.76 22.02 10.87
N ARG A 225 17.79 22.91 10.61
CA ARG A 225 16.58 23.01 11.43
C ARG A 225 15.73 21.76 11.39
N LEU A 226 15.60 21.10 10.24
CA LEU A 226 14.87 19.83 10.13
C LEU A 226 15.54 18.72 10.94
N MET A 227 16.89 18.66 10.93
CA MET A 227 17.64 17.75 11.78
C MET A 227 17.49 18.07 13.27
N ALA A 228 17.59 19.34 13.65
CA ALA A 228 17.40 19.77 15.03
C ALA A 228 15.99 19.46 15.53
N LEU A 229 14.98 19.66 14.68
CA LEU A 229 13.59 19.28 14.97
C LEU A 229 13.48 17.77 15.14
N ALA A 230 14.05 16.97 14.23
CA ALA A 230 14.02 15.51 14.36
C ALA A 230 14.72 15.02 15.65
N ALA A 231 15.79 15.69 16.06
CA ALA A 231 16.55 15.38 17.26
C ALA A 231 15.85 15.81 18.56
N SER A 232 14.83 16.67 18.50
CA SER A 232 14.03 17.04 19.68
C SER A 232 13.11 15.91 20.15
N ALA A 233 12.88 14.90 19.31
CA ALA A 233 12.04 13.76 19.64
C ALA A 233 12.64 12.97 20.83
N PRO A 234 11.90 12.77 21.93
CA PRO A 234 12.39 12.05 23.09
C PRO A 234 12.63 10.57 22.74
N ALA A 235 13.54 9.92 23.45
CA ALA A 235 13.83 8.51 23.22
C ALA A 235 12.62 7.59 23.47
N LEU A 236 12.37 6.64 22.57
CA LEU A 236 11.23 5.72 22.65
C LEU A 236 11.39 4.68 23.78
N PRO A 237 10.31 4.33 24.49
CA PRO A 237 10.35 3.29 25.49
C PRO A 237 10.17 1.90 24.84
N GLY A 238 10.57 0.87 25.57
CA GLY A 238 10.31 -0.52 25.21
C GLY A 238 11.39 -1.18 24.34
N PRO A 239 11.32 -2.51 24.21
CA PRO A 239 12.23 -3.25 23.34
C PRO A 239 11.95 -2.93 21.87
N LEU A 240 13.00 -3.01 21.06
CA LEU A 240 12.85 -3.01 19.60
C LEU A 240 12.13 -4.29 19.19
N TRP A 241 11.36 -4.22 18.11
CA TRP A 241 10.85 -5.42 17.47
C TRP A 241 12.03 -6.24 16.93
N THR A 242 11.90 -7.57 16.97
CA THR A 242 12.88 -8.48 16.39
C THR A 242 12.18 -9.56 15.58
N PRO A 243 12.72 -9.92 14.39
CA PRO A 243 12.25 -11.06 13.63
C PRO A 243 12.26 -12.39 14.41
N ALA A 244 13.03 -12.48 15.51
CA ALA A 244 13.08 -13.65 16.38
C ALA A 244 11.72 -14.01 17.03
N GLU A 245 10.70 -13.13 16.97
CA GLU A 245 9.32 -13.51 17.29
C GLU A 245 8.81 -14.67 16.40
N ALA A 246 9.39 -14.84 15.21
CA ALA A 246 9.22 -16.02 14.36
C ALA A 246 9.79 -17.32 14.98
N GLY A 247 10.38 -17.31 16.18
CA GLY A 247 10.82 -18.51 16.89
C GLY A 247 12.19 -19.01 16.47
N GLU A 248 12.57 -20.17 16.99
CA GLU A 248 13.89 -20.77 16.76
C GLU A 248 14.01 -21.35 15.34
N PRO A 249 15.18 -21.22 14.69
CA PRO A 249 15.42 -21.77 13.36
C PRO A 249 15.24 -23.29 13.31
N VAL A 250 14.68 -23.78 12.21
CA VAL A 250 14.63 -25.21 11.87
C VAL A 250 16.01 -25.71 11.40
N GLU A 251 16.35 -26.99 11.66
CA GLU A 251 17.65 -27.58 11.25
C GLU A 251 17.84 -27.63 9.73
N MET A 252 16.77 -27.91 8.97
CA MET A 252 16.77 -27.81 7.52
C MET A 252 16.33 -26.42 7.10
N ARG A 253 17.13 -25.75 6.26
CA ARG A 253 16.80 -24.43 5.71
C ARG A 253 16.14 -24.58 4.32
N PRO A 254 14.80 -24.57 4.20
CA PRO A 254 14.15 -24.69 2.90
C PRO A 254 14.34 -23.40 2.09
N VAL A 255 14.50 -23.53 0.77
CA VAL A 255 14.49 -22.37 -0.14
C VAL A 255 13.06 -21.85 -0.29
N VAL A 256 12.82 -20.61 0.10
CA VAL A 256 11.55 -19.90 -0.07
C VAL A 256 11.74 -18.81 -1.10
N ALA A 257 11.08 -18.97 -2.25
CA ALA A 257 11.06 -17.96 -3.29
C ALA A 257 10.14 -16.81 -2.85
N LEU A 258 10.67 -15.59 -2.82
CA LEU A 258 9.93 -14.38 -2.45
C LEU A 258 9.84 -13.44 -3.65
N ALA A 259 8.62 -13.08 -4.05
CA ALA A 259 8.40 -12.21 -5.20
C ALA A 259 8.87 -10.77 -4.94
N GLY A 260 9.66 -10.24 -5.85
CA GLY A 260 10.18 -8.87 -5.78
C GLY A 260 11.36 -8.67 -6.72
N GLY A 261 12.03 -7.53 -6.58
CA GLY A 261 13.25 -7.26 -7.35
C GLY A 261 14.40 -6.76 -6.47
N PRO A 262 15.61 -6.58 -7.05
CA PRO A 262 16.77 -6.06 -6.34
C PRO A 262 16.54 -4.67 -5.75
N GLY A 263 16.04 -4.59 -4.51
CA GLY A 263 15.84 -3.33 -3.77
C GLY A 263 14.44 -3.09 -3.25
N ALA A 264 13.44 -3.91 -3.62
CA ALA A 264 12.11 -3.87 -3.01
C ALA A 264 11.35 -5.18 -3.24
N PHE A 265 10.67 -5.66 -2.19
CA PHE A 265 9.79 -6.83 -2.28
C PHE A 265 8.38 -6.39 -2.69
N TYR A 266 7.61 -7.32 -3.26
CA TYR A 266 6.17 -7.11 -3.48
C TYR A 266 5.35 -7.43 -2.22
N THR A 267 5.93 -7.26 -1.04
CA THR A 267 5.33 -7.44 0.29
C THR A 267 6.06 -6.51 1.28
N TYR A 268 5.58 -6.47 2.52
CA TYR A 268 6.25 -5.76 3.61
C TYR A 268 7.64 -6.37 3.90
N VAL A 269 8.62 -5.52 4.23
CA VAL A 269 10.02 -5.93 4.46
C VAL A 269 10.13 -7.00 5.55
N GLU A 270 9.31 -6.87 6.59
CA GLU A 270 9.25 -7.76 7.73
C GLU A 270 8.90 -9.21 7.34
N THR A 271 8.20 -9.43 6.22
CA THR A 271 7.90 -10.77 5.70
C THR A 271 9.19 -11.55 5.41
N ALA A 272 10.15 -10.94 4.72
CA ALA A 272 11.44 -11.58 4.42
C ALA A 272 12.27 -11.83 5.68
N GLU A 273 12.26 -10.86 6.61
CA GLU A 273 12.98 -10.96 7.88
C GLU A 273 12.42 -12.09 8.75
N LEU A 274 11.09 -12.21 8.84
CA LEU A 274 10.39 -13.26 9.59
C LEU A 274 10.61 -14.64 8.97
N LEU A 275 10.57 -14.77 7.64
CA LEU A 275 10.87 -16.02 6.95
C LEU A 275 12.32 -16.47 7.22
N THR A 276 13.27 -15.54 7.15
CA THR A 276 14.68 -15.81 7.44
C THR A 276 14.87 -16.24 8.90
N ALA A 277 14.24 -15.54 9.84
CA ALA A 277 14.30 -15.86 11.26
C ALA A 277 13.64 -17.20 11.60
N ALA A 278 12.57 -17.57 10.88
CA ALA A 278 11.95 -18.89 10.97
C ALA A 278 12.84 -20.03 10.40
N GLY A 279 13.98 -19.71 9.78
CA GLY A 279 14.96 -20.68 9.29
C GLY A 279 14.94 -20.92 7.78
N ALA A 280 14.25 -20.10 6.98
CA ALA A 280 14.24 -20.25 5.53
C ALA A 280 15.44 -19.58 4.85
N ASP A 281 15.86 -20.17 3.72
CA ASP A 281 16.72 -19.48 2.75
C ASP A 281 15.83 -18.71 1.78
N VAL A 282 15.64 -17.42 2.08
CA VAL A 282 14.80 -16.54 1.27
C VAL A 282 15.56 -16.10 0.02
N VAL A 283 15.06 -16.49 -1.15
CA VAL A 283 15.64 -16.14 -2.45
C VAL A 283 14.63 -15.33 -3.25
N ILE A 284 15.07 -14.20 -3.79
CA ILE A 284 14.21 -13.33 -4.60
C ILE A 284 13.91 -14.00 -5.94
N VAL A 285 12.67 -13.92 -6.37
CA VAL A 285 12.25 -14.21 -7.74
C VAL A 285 11.46 -13.02 -8.28
N ASP A 286 11.85 -12.50 -9.43
CA ASP A 286 11.15 -11.40 -10.08
C ASP A 286 10.18 -11.96 -11.13
N PRO A 287 8.86 -11.98 -10.88
CA PRO A 287 7.90 -12.53 -11.82
C PRO A 287 7.84 -11.81 -13.17
N LEU A 288 8.41 -10.60 -13.27
CA LEU A 288 8.46 -9.81 -14.50
C LEU A 288 9.73 -10.07 -15.32
N ARG A 289 10.74 -10.77 -14.76
CA ARG A 289 12.05 -10.96 -15.40
C ARG A 289 12.57 -12.39 -15.37
N ASP A 290 12.42 -13.08 -14.25
CA ASP A 290 12.96 -14.41 -14.07
C ASP A 290 12.05 -15.45 -14.72
N GLU A 291 12.62 -16.30 -15.57
CA GLU A 291 11.84 -17.32 -16.30
C GLU A 291 11.66 -18.63 -15.52
N THR A 292 12.32 -18.78 -14.38
CA THR A 292 12.31 -20.01 -13.57
C THR A 292 12.34 -19.69 -12.09
N LEU A 293 11.69 -20.51 -11.28
CA LEU A 293 11.86 -20.47 -9.83
C LEU A 293 13.31 -20.85 -9.45
N PRO A 294 13.84 -20.32 -8.33
CA PRO A 294 15.14 -20.72 -7.81
C PRO A 294 15.25 -22.24 -7.63
N PRO A 295 16.42 -22.85 -7.90
CA PRO A 295 16.63 -24.28 -7.69
C PRO A 295 16.32 -24.70 -6.25
N GLY A 296 15.58 -25.81 -6.10
CA GLY A 296 15.22 -26.32 -4.78
C GLY A 296 14.13 -25.52 -4.06
N THR A 297 13.40 -24.63 -4.75
CA THR A 297 12.25 -23.90 -4.18
C THR A 297 11.25 -24.88 -3.55
N ARG A 298 10.95 -24.65 -2.27
CA ARG A 298 9.98 -25.42 -1.47
C ARG A 298 8.79 -24.58 -1.02
N ALA A 299 8.77 -23.27 -1.29
CA ALA A 299 7.60 -22.42 -1.15
C ALA A 299 7.72 -21.16 -2.03
N LEU A 300 6.61 -20.58 -2.44
CA LEU A 300 6.55 -19.30 -3.13
C LEU A 300 5.65 -18.32 -2.39
N ILE A 301 6.13 -17.11 -2.12
CA ILE A 301 5.39 -16.02 -1.50
C ILE A 301 5.31 -14.84 -2.46
N VAL A 302 4.09 -14.39 -2.76
CA VAL A 302 3.80 -13.25 -3.62
C VAL A 302 2.84 -12.33 -2.87
N GLY A 303 3.35 -11.19 -2.39
CA GLY A 303 2.55 -10.28 -1.56
C GLY A 303 1.68 -9.32 -2.38
N SER A 304 0.97 -8.45 -1.66
CA SER A 304 0.04 -7.47 -2.22
C SER A 304 0.68 -6.28 -2.93
N GLY A 305 2.01 -6.18 -2.96
CA GLY A 305 2.76 -5.11 -3.63
C GLY A 305 3.03 -5.34 -5.12
N LEU A 306 2.58 -6.47 -5.69
CA LEU A 306 2.68 -6.75 -7.13
C LEU A 306 1.70 -5.83 -7.89
N PRO A 307 2.14 -4.97 -8.81
CA PRO A 307 1.24 -4.03 -9.49
C PRO A 307 0.38 -4.67 -10.59
N GLU A 308 -0.90 -4.31 -10.62
CA GLU A 308 -1.87 -4.76 -11.65
C GLU A 308 -1.49 -4.32 -13.08
N GLY A 309 -0.76 -3.21 -13.20
CA GLY A 309 -0.38 -2.63 -14.49
C GLY A 309 0.55 -3.50 -15.34
N TYR A 310 1.03 -4.63 -14.82
CA TYR A 310 1.97 -5.53 -15.49
C TYR A 310 1.36 -6.89 -15.87
N ALA A 311 0.03 -6.96 -16.01
CA ALA A 311 -0.65 -8.19 -16.42
C ALA A 311 -0.15 -8.75 -17.76
N GLU A 312 0.27 -7.89 -18.70
CA GLU A 312 0.83 -8.33 -19.98
C GLU A 312 2.17 -9.04 -19.80
N GLU A 313 3.09 -8.44 -19.04
CA GLU A 313 4.40 -8.98 -18.75
C GLU A 313 4.31 -10.28 -17.94
N LEU A 314 3.42 -10.32 -16.94
CA LEU A 314 3.13 -11.53 -16.16
C LEU A 314 2.62 -12.67 -17.06
N SER A 315 1.72 -12.36 -18.00
CA SER A 315 1.20 -13.34 -18.96
C SER A 315 2.27 -13.84 -19.94
N ALA A 316 3.15 -12.94 -20.39
CA ALA A 316 4.22 -13.26 -21.33
C ALA A 316 5.25 -14.23 -20.73
N ASN A 317 5.45 -14.22 -19.41
CA ASN A 317 6.38 -15.10 -18.71
C ASN A 317 5.84 -16.54 -18.51
N ARG A 318 5.56 -17.21 -19.64
CA ARG A 318 4.97 -18.56 -19.65
C ARG A 318 5.81 -19.62 -18.95
N ARG A 319 7.14 -19.47 -18.95
CA ARG A 319 8.06 -20.42 -18.30
C ARG A 319 7.92 -20.36 -16.78
N LEU A 320 7.92 -19.16 -16.21
CA LEU A 320 7.72 -19.01 -14.77
C LEU A 320 6.31 -19.45 -14.38
N CYS A 321 5.28 -19.03 -15.11
CA CYS A 321 3.89 -19.44 -14.89
C CYS A 321 3.74 -20.97 -14.84
N ALA A 322 4.38 -21.69 -15.77
CA ALA A 322 4.40 -23.15 -15.76
C ALA A 322 5.11 -23.74 -14.54
N GLY A 323 6.22 -23.14 -14.10
CA GLY A 323 6.95 -23.51 -12.89
C GLY A 323 6.14 -23.30 -11.61
N VAL A 324 5.45 -22.16 -11.50
CA VAL A 324 4.51 -21.86 -10.39
C VAL A 324 3.36 -22.86 -10.37
N ALA A 325 2.78 -23.14 -11.53
CA ALA A 325 1.72 -24.15 -11.67
C ALA A 325 2.19 -25.54 -11.24
N GLN A 326 3.42 -25.91 -11.59
CA GLN A 326 4.01 -27.18 -11.20
C GLN A 326 4.26 -27.24 -9.68
N LEU A 327 4.86 -26.20 -9.10
CA LEU A 327 5.10 -26.08 -7.65
C LEU A 327 3.81 -26.28 -6.85
N ALA A 328 2.72 -25.60 -7.25
CA ALA A 328 1.42 -25.73 -6.62
C ALA A 328 0.81 -27.14 -6.80
N ARG A 329 0.89 -27.72 -8.01
CA ARG A 329 0.40 -29.08 -8.31
C ARG A 329 1.16 -30.17 -7.57
N ASP A 330 2.44 -29.95 -7.30
CA ASP A 330 3.26 -30.85 -6.51
C ASP A 330 2.91 -30.79 -5.01
N GLY A 331 2.16 -29.77 -4.56
CA GLY A 331 1.68 -29.66 -3.18
C GLY A 331 2.58 -28.84 -2.27
N TRP A 332 3.50 -28.06 -2.83
CA TRP A 332 4.30 -27.10 -2.07
C TRP A 332 3.48 -25.85 -1.71
N PRO A 333 3.81 -25.16 -0.60
CA PRO A 333 3.22 -23.88 -0.25
C PRO A 333 3.33 -22.83 -1.36
N VAL A 334 2.19 -22.24 -1.72
CA VAL A 334 2.12 -21.05 -2.59
C VAL A 334 1.18 -20.04 -1.95
N VAL A 335 1.71 -18.86 -1.65
CA VAL A 335 0.96 -17.77 -1.04
C VAL A 335 0.86 -16.63 -2.04
N ALA A 336 -0.36 -16.19 -2.32
CA ALA A 336 -0.65 -15.10 -3.24
C ALA A 336 -1.63 -14.11 -2.61
N GLU A 337 -1.16 -12.89 -2.33
CA GLU A 337 -1.93 -11.82 -1.71
C GLU A 337 -2.18 -10.67 -2.71
N GLY A 338 -3.31 -9.98 -2.57
CA GLY A 338 -3.66 -8.85 -3.43
C GLY A 338 -3.79 -9.26 -4.91
N VAL A 339 -3.02 -8.57 -5.77
CA VAL A 339 -2.98 -8.77 -7.22
C VAL A 339 -2.36 -10.11 -7.62
N ALA A 340 -1.63 -10.75 -6.71
CA ALA A 340 -1.10 -12.08 -6.96
C ALA A 340 -2.21 -13.13 -7.12
N LEU A 341 -3.41 -12.92 -6.54
CA LEU A 341 -4.54 -13.84 -6.71
C LEU A 341 -4.93 -14.03 -8.19
N PRO A 342 -5.29 -12.98 -8.95
CA PRO A 342 -5.61 -13.15 -10.38
C PRO A 342 -4.43 -13.71 -11.19
N TRP A 343 -3.17 -13.46 -10.81
CA TRP A 343 -1.99 -14.08 -11.46
C TRP A 343 -1.93 -15.60 -11.28
N LEU A 344 -2.51 -16.16 -10.20
CA LEU A 344 -2.66 -17.60 -10.04
C LEU A 344 -3.85 -18.20 -10.82
N GLY A 345 -4.73 -17.36 -11.36
CA GLY A 345 -5.92 -17.79 -12.10
C GLY A 345 -5.63 -18.35 -13.49
N ARG A 346 -6.69 -18.73 -14.23
CA ARG A 346 -6.59 -19.12 -15.64
C ARG A 346 -6.23 -17.93 -16.52
N GLU A 347 -6.87 -16.79 -16.26
CA GLU A 347 -6.66 -15.56 -17.02
C GLU A 347 -6.98 -14.30 -16.21
N LEU A 348 -6.42 -13.17 -16.64
CA LEU A 348 -6.79 -11.81 -16.23
C LEU A 348 -6.96 -10.96 -17.49
N ASP A 349 -8.14 -10.36 -17.69
CA ASP A 349 -8.47 -9.57 -18.88
C ASP A 349 -8.19 -10.30 -20.22
N GLY A 350 -8.54 -11.59 -20.27
CA GLY A 350 -8.34 -12.46 -21.44
C GLY A 350 -6.89 -12.90 -21.68
N ARG A 351 -5.96 -12.54 -20.79
CA ARG A 351 -4.55 -12.95 -20.86
C ARG A 351 -4.33 -14.16 -19.99
N ALA A 352 -3.74 -15.22 -20.55
CA ALA A 352 -3.46 -16.45 -19.80
C ALA A 352 -2.49 -16.17 -18.63
N MET A 353 -2.81 -16.72 -17.47
CA MET A 353 -2.04 -16.59 -16.23
C MET A 353 -1.47 -17.97 -15.80
N CYS A 354 -1.13 -18.19 -14.53
CA CYS A 354 -0.49 -19.44 -14.10
C CYS A 354 -1.39 -20.68 -14.21
N GLY A 355 -2.72 -20.52 -14.20
CA GLY A 355 -3.67 -21.63 -14.27
C GLY A 355 -3.66 -22.55 -13.05
N VAL A 356 -3.25 -22.04 -11.88
CA VAL A 356 -3.26 -22.79 -10.61
C VAL A 356 -4.68 -22.95 -10.08
N LEU A 357 -5.46 -21.87 -10.18
CA LEU A 357 -6.84 -21.80 -9.70
C LEU A 357 -7.79 -21.65 -10.89
N ASP A 358 -8.95 -22.31 -10.82
CA ASP A 358 -10.01 -22.17 -11.81
C ASP A 358 -10.81 -20.87 -11.58
N ILE A 359 -10.14 -19.75 -11.82
CA ILE A 359 -10.69 -18.39 -11.70
C ILE A 359 -10.33 -17.56 -12.92
N THR A 360 -11.22 -16.65 -13.30
CA THR A 360 -10.98 -15.60 -14.31
C THR A 360 -11.02 -14.24 -13.62
N GLY A 361 -10.03 -13.39 -13.88
CA GLY A 361 -9.96 -12.01 -13.41
C GLY A 361 -10.40 -11.01 -14.46
N VAL A 362 -11.07 -9.93 -14.02
CA VAL A 362 -11.40 -8.76 -14.86
C VAL A 362 -11.03 -7.49 -14.10
N THR A 363 -10.33 -6.56 -14.74
CA THR A 363 -9.98 -5.25 -14.20
C THR A 363 -11.13 -4.26 -14.37
N GLY A 364 -11.74 -3.86 -13.26
CA GLY A 364 -12.80 -2.85 -13.26
C GLY A 364 -12.27 -1.40 -13.32
N GLU A 365 -13.15 -0.43 -13.50
CA GLU A 365 -12.81 1.00 -13.44
C GLU A 365 -12.61 1.49 -12.00
N GLN A 366 -13.32 0.88 -11.05
CA GLN A 366 -13.30 1.27 -9.64
C GLN A 366 -12.20 0.53 -8.87
N THR A 367 -11.54 1.26 -7.98
CA THR A 367 -10.61 0.66 -7.03
C THR A 367 -11.37 0.23 -5.78
N VAL A 368 -11.26 -1.06 -5.45
CA VAL A 368 -11.67 -1.63 -4.18
C VAL A 368 -10.54 -1.40 -3.18
N ALA A 369 -10.80 -0.67 -2.10
CA ALA A 369 -9.83 -0.43 -1.04
C ALA A 369 -10.43 -0.65 0.35
N GLY A 370 -9.59 -1.04 1.32
CA GLY A 370 -9.91 -0.94 2.74
C GLY A 370 -9.43 -2.11 3.60
N TYR A 371 -9.46 -1.89 4.91
CA TYR A 371 -9.11 -2.92 5.90
C TYR A 371 -10.22 -3.95 6.05
N ARG A 372 -9.85 -5.19 6.37
CA ARG A 372 -10.78 -6.26 6.75
C ARG A 372 -10.27 -6.96 8.00
N GLU A 373 -11.13 -7.11 8.99
CA GLU A 373 -10.94 -8.04 10.09
C GLU A 373 -11.41 -9.42 9.63
N ALA A 374 -10.47 -10.22 9.14
CA ALA A 374 -10.73 -11.51 8.54
C ALA A 374 -10.65 -12.63 9.58
N THR A 375 -11.46 -13.67 9.39
CA THR A 375 -11.41 -14.94 10.11
C THR A 375 -11.11 -16.07 9.12
N ALA A 376 -10.16 -16.95 9.45
CA ALA A 376 -9.87 -18.13 8.67
C ALA A 376 -10.98 -19.18 8.90
N PRO A 377 -11.79 -19.55 7.90
CA PRO A 377 -12.87 -20.54 8.09
C PRO A 377 -12.33 -21.96 8.21
N GLY A 378 -11.12 -22.23 7.69
CA GLY A 378 -10.43 -23.51 7.77
C GLY A 378 -8.93 -23.34 7.91
N THR A 379 -8.23 -24.42 8.22
CA THR A 379 -6.76 -24.41 8.35
C THR A 379 -6.11 -24.31 6.97
N SER A 380 -5.12 -23.44 6.84
CA SER A 380 -4.27 -23.27 5.65
C SER A 380 -2.81 -23.10 6.07
N VAL A 381 -1.91 -22.93 5.09
CA VAL A 381 -0.49 -22.67 5.37
C VAL A 381 -0.28 -21.36 6.15
N LEU A 382 -1.14 -20.35 5.98
CA LEU A 382 -1.01 -19.08 6.71
C LEU A 382 -1.61 -19.13 8.11
N ALA A 383 -2.75 -19.80 8.29
CA ALA A 383 -3.54 -19.65 9.50
C ALA A 383 -4.28 -20.94 9.90
N PRO A 384 -4.41 -21.25 11.22
CA PRO A 384 -5.33 -22.27 11.69
C PRO A 384 -6.80 -21.81 11.55
N ALA A 385 -7.73 -22.76 11.51
CA ALA A 385 -9.16 -22.45 11.54
C ALA A 385 -9.52 -21.58 12.76
N GLY A 386 -10.34 -20.55 12.55
CA GLY A 386 -10.77 -19.60 13.58
C GLY A 386 -9.77 -18.47 13.86
N ALA A 387 -8.57 -18.48 13.28
CA ALA A 387 -7.62 -17.37 13.44
C ALA A 387 -8.21 -16.07 12.89
N ARG A 388 -8.00 -14.98 13.63
CA ARG A 388 -8.43 -13.63 13.24
C ARG A 388 -7.23 -12.76 12.91
N ILE A 389 -7.30 -12.02 11.82
CA ILE A 389 -6.24 -11.12 11.39
C ILE A 389 -6.80 -9.90 10.67
N THR A 390 -6.16 -8.75 10.85
CA THR A 390 -6.45 -7.57 10.04
C THR A 390 -5.58 -7.57 8.80
N GLY A 391 -6.20 -7.48 7.63
CA GLY A 391 -5.50 -7.26 6.36
C GLY A 391 -5.99 -6.00 5.67
N TYR A 392 -5.30 -5.62 4.61
CA TYR A 392 -5.70 -4.53 3.73
C TYR A 392 -5.76 -5.04 2.30
N LYS A 393 -6.78 -4.59 1.56
CA LYS A 393 -6.89 -4.88 0.14
C LYS A 393 -6.99 -3.58 -0.64
N GLN A 394 -6.29 -3.54 -1.77
CA GLN A 394 -6.37 -2.48 -2.76
C GLN A 394 -6.15 -3.08 -4.14
N HIS A 395 -7.20 -3.11 -4.94
CA HIS A 395 -7.18 -3.74 -6.26
C HIS A 395 -8.31 -3.19 -7.13
N ARG A 396 -8.14 -3.23 -8.45
CA ARG A 396 -9.23 -3.03 -9.43
C ARG A 396 -9.64 -4.34 -10.07
N ALA A 397 -8.71 -5.29 -10.17
CA ALA A 397 -9.01 -6.63 -10.63
C ALA A 397 -9.96 -7.32 -9.64
N VAL A 398 -11.00 -7.96 -10.14
CA VAL A 398 -11.89 -8.83 -9.38
C VAL A 398 -11.94 -10.20 -10.04
N VAL A 399 -12.07 -11.26 -9.24
CA VAL A 399 -12.03 -12.64 -9.74
C VAL A 399 -13.39 -13.33 -9.63
N THR A 400 -13.68 -14.19 -10.60
CA THR A 400 -14.86 -15.07 -10.62
C THR A 400 -14.41 -16.52 -10.77
N PRO A 401 -14.87 -17.43 -9.89
CA PRO A 401 -15.59 -17.15 -8.63
C PRO A 401 -14.75 -16.31 -7.65
N ARG A 402 -15.42 -15.67 -6.67
CA ARG A 402 -14.75 -14.86 -5.63
C ARG A 402 -13.99 -15.71 -4.60
N ALA A 403 -14.49 -16.92 -4.36
CA ALA A 403 -13.95 -17.86 -3.40
C ALA A 403 -14.12 -19.30 -3.89
N GLY A 404 -13.25 -20.19 -3.42
CA GLY A 404 -13.33 -21.62 -3.68
C GLY A 404 -14.24 -22.35 -2.69
N ALA A 405 -14.33 -23.67 -2.83
CA ALA A 405 -15.04 -24.53 -1.85
C ALA A 405 -14.48 -24.38 -0.42
N ALA A 406 -13.18 -24.09 -0.30
CA ALA A 406 -12.55 -23.66 0.93
C ALA A 406 -12.09 -22.19 0.78
N PRO A 407 -12.87 -21.22 1.29
CA PRO A 407 -12.47 -19.81 1.28
C PRO A 407 -11.23 -19.56 2.14
N ALA A 408 -10.39 -18.60 1.74
CA ALA A 408 -9.25 -18.19 2.54
C ALA A 408 -9.68 -17.38 3.77
N TRP A 409 -10.66 -16.50 3.59
CA TRP A 409 -11.11 -15.57 4.62
C TRP A 409 -12.62 -15.35 4.59
N THR A 410 -13.20 -15.10 5.76
CA THR A 410 -14.54 -14.55 5.94
C THR A 410 -14.49 -13.33 6.87
N TRP A 411 -15.49 -12.47 6.82
CA TRP A 411 -15.63 -11.33 7.74
C TRP A 411 -17.09 -10.93 7.89
N SER A 412 -17.39 -10.17 8.94
CA SER A 412 -18.76 -9.74 9.24
C SER A 412 -19.35 -8.93 8.08
N GLY A 413 -20.60 -9.24 7.71
CA GLY A 413 -21.35 -8.50 6.70
C GLY A 413 -20.83 -8.62 5.26
N GLY A 414 -19.88 -9.52 4.97
CA GLY A 414 -19.32 -9.68 3.64
C GLY A 414 -19.29 -11.13 3.17
N ASN A 415 -19.14 -11.29 1.85
CA ASN A 415 -19.01 -12.60 1.22
C ASN A 415 -17.62 -13.22 1.48
N PRO A 416 -17.52 -14.54 1.64
CA PRO A 416 -16.23 -15.23 1.70
C PRO A 416 -15.33 -14.87 0.51
N GLU A 417 -14.02 -14.85 0.72
CA GLU A 417 -13.04 -14.46 -0.30
C GLU A 417 -11.81 -15.36 -0.30
N GLY A 418 -11.28 -15.59 -1.50
CA GLY A 418 -10.03 -16.31 -1.69
C GLY A 418 -10.17 -17.82 -1.67
N PHE A 419 -9.03 -18.49 -1.75
CA PHE A 419 -8.92 -19.91 -2.08
C PHE A 419 -7.87 -20.56 -1.19
N VAL A 420 -8.27 -21.66 -0.57
CA VAL A 420 -7.35 -22.65 0.01
C VAL A 420 -7.46 -23.92 -0.82
N TRP A 421 -6.36 -24.33 -1.44
CA TRP A 421 -6.30 -25.56 -2.22
C TRP A 421 -4.96 -26.25 -1.99
N ARG A 422 -4.99 -27.42 -1.32
CA ARG A 422 -3.76 -28.07 -0.81
C ARG A 422 -2.98 -27.11 0.09
N GLN A 423 -1.76 -26.73 -0.30
CA GLN A 423 -0.95 -25.73 0.40
C GLN A 423 -0.94 -24.37 -0.29
N VAL A 424 -1.80 -24.16 -1.30
CA VAL A 424 -2.05 -22.84 -1.87
C VAL A 424 -2.99 -22.06 -0.96
N HIS A 425 -2.59 -20.85 -0.57
CA HIS A 425 -3.43 -19.85 0.07
C HIS A 425 -3.41 -18.58 -0.79
N ALA A 426 -4.54 -18.22 -1.38
CA ALA A 426 -4.62 -17.07 -2.27
C ALA A 426 -5.81 -16.17 -1.93
N SER A 427 -5.60 -14.86 -1.82
CA SER A 427 -6.65 -13.87 -1.50
C SER A 427 -6.28 -12.49 -2.00
N GLN A 428 -7.27 -11.62 -2.25
CA GLN A 428 -7.00 -10.20 -2.51
C GLN A 428 -6.69 -9.42 -1.23
N LEU A 429 -6.85 -10.04 -0.06
CA LEU A 429 -6.43 -9.51 1.22
C LEU A 429 -4.91 -9.67 1.40
N GLY A 430 -4.18 -8.57 1.57
CA GLY A 430 -2.77 -8.56 1.92
C GLY A 430 -2.55 -8.40 3.42
N LEU A 431 -1.60 -9.16 3.96
CA LEU A 431 -1.31 -9.20 5.40
C LEU A 431 0.04 -8.56 5.71
N HIS A 432 0.15 -7.94 6.88
CA HIS A 432 1.43 -7.52 7.44
C HIS A 432 1.89 -8.52 8.49
N TRP A 433 2.84 -9.39 8.15
CA TRP A 433 3.14 -10.58 8.98
C TRP A 433 3.76 -10.25 10.34
N ALA A 434 4.30 -9.04 10.55
CA ALA A 434 4.67 -8.59 11.89
C ALA A 434 3.50 -8.55 12.89
N ALA A 435 2.25 -8.50 12.42
CA ALA A 435 1.05 -8.65 13.26
C ALA A 435 0.87 -10.08 13.78
N ALA A 436 1.35 -11.07 13.01
CA ALA A 436 1.15 -12.50 13.20
C ALA A 436 2.43 -13.28 12.79
N PRO A 437 3.53 -13.18 13.56
CA PRO A 437 4.82 -13.81 13.23
C PRO A 437 4.76 -15.33 13.02
N GLU A 438 3.76 -15.99 13.60
CA GLU A 438 3.48 -17.42 13.41
C GLU A 438 3.20 -17.80 11.96
N ILE A 439 2.76 -16.87 11.11
CA ILE A 439 2.54 -17.12 9.68
C ILE A 439 3.84 -17.60 9.02
N ALA A 440 4.97 -16.92 9.28
CA ALA A 440 6.27 -17.30 8.74
C ALA A 440 6.68 -18.70 9.22
N LYS A 441 6.45 -19.02 10.50
CA LYS A 441 6.72 -20.36 11.07
C LYS A 441 5.95 -21.45 10.34
N ARG A 442 4.66 -21.23 10.09
CA ARG A 442 3.79 -22.21 9.45
C ARG A 442 4.21 -22.46 8.00
N VAL A 443 4.55 -21.40 7.27
CA VAL A 443 5.07 -21.49 5.90
C VAL A 443 6.38 -22.29 5.87
N VAL A 444 7.33 -21.95 6.74
CA VAL A 444 8.63 -22.66 6.78
C VAL A 444 8.47 -24.11 7.23
N ALA A 445 7.63 -24.38 8.23
CA ALA A 445 7.33 -25.74 8.67
C ALA A 445 6.69 -26.57 7.56
N ALA A 446 5.76 -26.00 6.79
CA ALA A 446 5.15 -26.65 5.64
C ALA A 446 6.17 -26.91 4.52
N ALA A 447 7.10 -25.97 4.28
CA ALA A 447 8.18 -26.16 3.33
C ALA A 447 9.16 -27.27 3.78
N VAL A 448 9.46 -27.40 5.07
CA VAL A 448 10.29 -28.50 5.61
C VAL A 448 9.55 -29.83 5.50
N ALA A 449 8.28 -29.89 5.90
CA ALA A 449 7.47 -31.12 5.89
C ALA A 449 7.35 -31.76 4.49
N GLY A 450 7.43 -30.94 3.43
CA GLY A 450 7.37 -31.42 2.05
C GLY A 450 5.99 -31.23 1.41
N PRO A 451 5.82 -31.74 0.18
CA PRO A 451 4.58 -31.57 -0.56
C PRO A 451 3.41 -32.27 0.15
N ALA A 452 2.26 -31.59 0.23
CA ALA A 452 1.05 -32.22 0.74
C ALA A 452 0.63 -33.38 -0.19
N GLN A 453 0.54 -34.58 0.38
CA GLN A 453 0.06 -35.75 -0.36
C GLN A 453 -1.39 -35.55 -0.78
N GLN A 454 -1.74 -35.99 -1.99
CA GLN A 454 -3.14 -36.02 -2.40
C GLN A 454 -3.92 -36.88 -1.38
N PRO A 455 -5.13 -36.47 -0.96
CA PRO A 455 -6.04 -37.42 -0.35
C PRO A 455 -6.15 -38.58 -1.34
N GLN A 456 -5.72 -39.78 -0.96
CA GLN A 456 -6.00 -40.96 -1.75
C GLN A 456 -7.51 -40.98 -1.94
N MET A 457 -7.98 -40.82 -3.18
CA MET A 457 -9.36 -41.16 -3.48
C MET A 457 -9.48 -42.62 -3.10
N ALA A 458 -10.21 -42.91 -2.02
CA ALA A 458 -10.66 -44.25 -1.76
C ALA A 458 -11.46 -44.65 -2.99
N GLY A 459 -10.83 -45.45 -3.86
CA GLY A 459 -11.55 -46.10 -4.95
C GLY A 459 -12.73 -46.84 -4.34
N PRO A 460 -13.85 -46.99 -5.08
CA PRO A 460 -15.03 -47.64 -4.54
C PRO A 460 -14.62 -49.00 -3.98
N SER A 461 -14.60 -49.10 -2.65
CA SER A 461 -14.32 -50.35 -1.95
C SER A 461 -15.50 -51.26 -2.25
N MET A 462 -15.34 -52.10 -3.27
CA MET A 462 -16.21 -53.24 -3.52
C MET A 462 -16.25 -54.05 -2.22
N PRO A 463 -17.41 -54.25 -1.59
CA PRO A 463 -17.49 -55.06 -0.39
C PRO A 463 -17.17 -56.50 -0.77
N MET A 464 -16.00 -56.99 -0.36
CA MET A 464 -15.74 -58.42 -0.29
C MET A 464 -16.63 -58.99 0.82
N ASN A 465 -17.76 -59.58 0.43
CA ASN A 465 -18.56 -60.41 1.31
C ASN A 465 -17.74 -61.65 1.68
N ASN A 466 -17.18 -61.66 2.90
CA ASN A 466 -16.77 -62.90 3.55
C ASN A 466 -18.03 -63.67 3.93
N VAL A 467 -18.34 -64.73 3.17
CA VAL A 467 -19.36 -65.72 3.53
C VAL A 467 -18.71 -66.75 4.47
N PRO A 468 -19.22 -66.93 5.70
CA PRO A 468 -18.93 -68.13 6.48
C PRO A 468 -19.82 -69.28 5.99
N MET A 469 -19.22 -70.41 5.64
CA MET A 469 -19.94 -71.65 5.38
C MET A 469 -20.63 -72.16 6.66
N ASN A 470 -21.94 -72.43 6.59
CA ASN A 470 -22.57 -73.54 7.31
C ASN A 470 -23.92 -73.96 6.70
N SER A 471 -23.97 -75.25 6.35
CA SER A 471 -25.06 -76.23 6.21
C SER A 471 -26.55 -75.81 6.02
N VAL A 472 -27.12 -76.37 4.95
CA VAL A 472 -28.54 -76.45 4.48
C VAL A 472 -29.50 -77.15 5.49
N PRO A 473 -30.86 -77.05 5.40
CA PRO A 473 -31.65 -77.71 4.33
C PRO A 473 -32.82 -76.90 3.71
N MET A 474 -33.27 -77.44 2.57
CA MET A 474 -34.27 -76.98 1.61
C MET A 474 -35.67 -76.62 2.15
N ASN A 475 -36.31 -75.58 1.58
CA ASN A 475 -37.64 -75.69 0.94
C ASN A 475 -37.95 -74.46 0.05
N ASN A 476 -38.55 -74.73 -1.12
CA ASN A 476 -39.00 -73.80 -2.19
C ASN A 476 -40.39 -73.18 -1.85
N PRO A 477 -41.05 -72.29 -2.65
CA PRO A 477 -40.68 -71.75 -3.98
C PRO A 477 -40.90 -70.21 -4.19
N VAL A 478 -40.48 -69.79 -5.39
CA VAL A 478 -40.51 -68.48 -6.08
C VAL A 478 -41.92 -67.95 -6.42
N PRO A 479 -42.10 -66.62 -6.57
CA PRO A 479 -42.87 -66.11 -7.70
C PRO A 479 -42.13 -65.06 -8.56
N GLN A 480 -42.21 -65.25 -9.88
CA GLN A 480 -41.80 -64.32 -10.94
C GLN A 480 -42.91 -63.30 -11.22
N MET A 481 -42.56 -62.04 -11.51
CA MET A 481 -43.28 -61.11 -12.41
C MET A 481 -42.25 -60.09 -12.93
N THR A 482 -41.76 -60.12 -14.17
CA THR A 482 -42.33 -59.75 -15.50
C THR A 482 -42.71 -58.27 -15.70
N GLY A 483 -41.73 -57.49 -16.18
CA GLY A 483 -41.85 -56.48 -17.28
C GLY A 483 -42.28 -55.04 -16.93
N PRO A 484 -42.15 -54.08 -17.88
CA PRO A 484 -41.04 -53.81 -18.80
C PRO A 484 -40.57 -52.32 -18.78
N ALA A 485 -39.39 -52.04 -19.35
CA ALA A 485 -38.93 -50.70 -19.73
C ALA A 485 -39.49 -50.30 -21.11
N PRO A 486 -39.77 -49.01 -21.36
CA PRO A 486 -39.03 -48.24 -22.40
C PRO A 486 -38.97 -46.72 -22.05
N GLN A 487 -38.32 -45.76 -22.72
CA GLN A 487 -37.35 -45.63 -23.81
C GLN A 487 -36.86 -44.17 -23.80
N VAL A 488 -35.67 -43.96 -24.34
CA VAL A 488 -35.04 -42.67 -24.65
C VAL A 488 -35.62 -42.07 -25.94
N ALA A 489 -35.85 -40.76 -25.98
CA ALA A 489 -36.04 -40.00 -27.22
C ALA A 489 -35.41 -38.60 -27.14
N GLN A 490 -34.57 -38.25 -28.12
CA GLN A 490 -34.14 -36.88 -28.46
C GLN A 490 -34.91 -36.37 -29.72
N PRO A 491 -34.52 -35.26 -30.40
CA PRO A 491 -35.13 -33.92 -30.30
C PRO A 491 -35.69 -33.38 -31.65
N MET A 492 -36.05 -32.07 -31.71
CA MET A 492 -36.30 -31.14 -32.88
C MET A 492 -37.75 -30.60 -32.99
N PRO A 493 -38.06 -29.49 -33.72
CA PRO A 493 -37.31 -28.25 -34.04
C PRO A 493 -38.10 -26.90 -33.97
N MET A 494 -37.35 -25.81 -34.15
CA MET A 494 -37.58 -24.39 -34.53
C MET A 494 -38.94 -23.86 -35.05
N ALA A 495 -39.26 -22.62 -34.66
CA ALA A 495 -39.85 -21.59 -35.53
C ALA A 495 -39.42 -20.15 -35.13
N ALA A 496 -39.17 -19.31 -36.13
CA ALA A 496 -38.61 -17.96 -36.07
C ALA A 496 -39.64 -16.88 -36.48
N GLN A 497 -39.40 -15.62 -36.09
CA GLN A 497 -39.81 -14.33 -36.70
C GLN A 497 -39.57 -13.22 -35.65
N GLY A 498 -38.99 -12.03 -35.85
CA GLY A 498 -38.45 -11.27 -36.98
C GLY A 498 -38.38 -9.79 -36.55
N MET A 499 -37.23 -9.13 -36.70
CA MET A 499 -37.02 -7.67 -36.50
C MET A 499 -37.36 -6.89 -37.78
N PRO A 500 -37.66 -5.58 -37.69
CA PRO A 500 -36.74 -4.57 -38.26
C PRO A 500 -36.68 -3.22 -37.49
N GLY A 501 -35.57 -2.46 -37.61
CA GLY A 501 -35.44 -1.03 -37.22
C GLY A 501 -35.69 -0.07 -38.41
N PRO A 502 -35.15 1.19 -38.49
CA PRO A 502 -34.79 2.19 -37.45
C PRO A 502 -35.22 3.69 -37.77
N VAL A 503 -35.17 4.60 -36.76
CA VAL A 503 -35.09 6.13 -36.68
C VAL A 503 -36.08 7.06 -37.48
N PRO A 504 -36.34 8.37 -37.14
CA PRO A 504 -35.40 9.47 -36.78
C PRO A 504 -35.85 10.55 -35.72
N ALA A 505 -35.01 11.59 -35.61
CA ALA A 505 -34.85 12.67 -34.61
C ALA A 505 -35.88 13.83 -34.56
N GLY A 506 -35.82 14.64 -33.48
CA GLY A 506 -36.43 15.97 -33.37
C GLY A 506 -35.78 16.84 -32.27
N ALA A 507 -35.47 18.10 -32.61
CA ALA A 507 -34.87 19.15 -31.75
C ALA A 507 -35.82 20.39 -31.65
N PRO A 508 -35.44 21.57 -31.11
CA PRO A 508 -36.03 22.17 -29.89
C PRO A 508 -36.79 23.51 -30.11
N GLY A 509 -37.45 24.05 -29.09
CA GLY A 509 -38.18 25.34 -29.16
C GLY A 509 -38.09 26.24 -27.91
N GLY A 510 -37.38 27.37 -28.06
CA GLY A 510 -37.79 28.78 -27.83
C GLY A 510 -38.42 29.33 -26.53
N GLY A 511 -37.62 30.10 -25.77
CA GLY A 511 -37.85 31.47 -25.17
C GLY A 511 -39.10 31.81 -24.30
N PRO A 512 -39.18 33.02 -23.65
CA PRO A 512 -38.28 34.18 -23.64
C PRO A 512 -37.95 34.81 -22.23
N VAL A 513 -37.16 35.89 -22.28
CA VAL A 513 -36.61 36.79 -21.24
C VAL A 513 -37.66 37.71 -20.58
N PRO A 514 -37.36 38.40 -19.44
CA PRO A 514 -36.98 39.83 -19.55
C PRO A 514 -35.88 40.33 -18.57
N ALA A 515 -35.34 41.50 -18.91
CA ALA A 515 -34.28 42.26 -18.24
C ALA A 515 -34.82 43.43 -17.38
N MET A 516 -33.88 44.21 -16.77
CA MET A 516 -33.97 45.53 -16.06
C MET A 516 -33.72 45.40 -14.53
N ALA A 517 -32.97 46.24 -13.80
CA ALA A 517 -32.24 47.49 -14.07
C ALA A 517 -31.26 47.81 -12.90
N HIS A 518 -30.43 48.83 -13.14
CA HIS A 518 -29.40 49.48 -12.30
C HIS A 518 -29.81 49.96 -10.90
N GLY A 519 -28.80 50.10 -10.01
CA GLY A 519 -28.85 50.97 -8.82
C GLY A 519 -27.48 51.17 -8.18
N SER A 520 -27.07 52.42 -7.99
CA SER A 520 -25.72 52.89 -7.66
C SER A 520 -25.61 53.48 -6.25
N GLY A 521 -24.55 53.13 -5.49
CA GLY A 521 -23.87 53.90 -4.42
C GLY A 521 -24.61 54.23 -3.10
N PRO A 522 -23.97 54.91 -2.12
CA PRO A 522 -22.61 54.75 -1.57
C PRO A 522 -22.55 54.71 0.00
N MET A 523 -21.32 54.55 0.53
CA MET A 523 -20.86 54.62 1.95
C MET A 523 -21.31 55.86 2.75
N PRO A 524 -21.27 55.86 4.11
CA PRO A 524 -20.08 56.29 4.89
C PRO A 524 -19.89 55.44 6.18
N GLY A 525 -18.83 55.46 7.00
CA GLY A 525 -17.63 56.28 7.14
C GLY A 525 -17.16 56.25 8.61
N ALA A 526 -15.86 55.97 8.81
CA ALA A 526 -14.91 56.46 9.82
C ALA A 526 -15.19 56.51 11.35
N GLY A 527 -14.14 56.15 12.12
CA GLY A 527 -13.79 56.66 13.47
C GLY A 527 -13.72 55.54 14.53
N GLY A 528 -12.72 55.39 15.40
CA GLY A 528 -11.54 56.16 15.77
C GLY A 528 -10.85 55.45 16.96
N ALA A 529 -9.63 55.87 17.28
CA ALA A 529 -8.62 55.22 18.11
C ALA A 529 -8.84 55.20 19.66
N ALA A 530 -8.34 54.12 20.31
CA ALA A 530 -7.49 53.99 21.54
C ALA A 530 -7.85 54.74 22.88
N PRO A 531 -7.17 54.54 24.05
CA PRO A 531 -6.26 53.48 24.56
C PRO A 531 -6.49 53.00 26.05
N ALA A 532 -5.78 51.91 26.42
CA ALA A 532 -5.02 51.57 27.67
C ALA A 532 -5.60 51.59 29.13
N GLY A 533 -5.51 50.40 29.80
CA GLY A 533 -4.95 50.16 31.16
C GLY A 533 -5.91 50.02 32.37
N PRO A 534 -5.45 49.57 33.58
CA PRO A 534 -4.68 48.35 33.87
C PRO A 534 -5.11 47.57 35.17
N ILE A 535 -4.61 46.32 35.31
CA ILE A 535 -4.18 45.55 36.52
C ILE A 535 -5.11 45.38 37.74
N SER A 536 -5.35 44.11 38.16
CA SER A 536 -5.31 43.62 39.56
C SER A 536 -5.46 42.08 39.65
N GLY A 537 -4.63 41.39 40.44
CA GLY A 537 -4.88 40.04 41.01
C GLY A 537 -4.84 40.12 42.56
N PRO A 538 -4.62 39.04 43.35
CA PRO A 538 -5.01 37.61 43.23
C PRO A 538 -5.67 37.01 44.52
N GLN A 539 -5.93 35.68 44.52
CA GLN A 539 -6.14 34.71 45.65
C GLN A 539 -7.57 34.41 46.20
N PRO A 540 -7.83 33.25 46.89
CA PRO A 540 -7.19 31.91 46.86
C PRO A 540 -8.17 30.68 46.84
N ALA A 541 -7.54 29.50 46.85
CA ALA A 541 -7.96 28.09 46.91
C ALA A 541 -9.21 27.64 47.71
N GLY A 542 -9.82 26.54 47.23
CA GLY A 542 -10.77 25.68 47.95
C GLY A 542 -10.86 24.26 47.33
N SER A 543 -10.68 23.25 48.19
CA SER A 543 -10.50 21.80 48.04
C SER A 543 -11.62 20.97 47.32
N PRO A 544 -11.42 19.66 47.05
CA PRO A 544 -12.02 18.90 45.94
C PRO A 544 -13.25 18.05 46.34
N PRO A 545 -13.92 17.37 45.38
CA PRO A 545 -14.78 16.24 45.68
C PRO A 545 -14.23 14.87 45.21
N ASP A 546 -14.61 13.87 46.01
CA ASP A 546 -14.29 12.44 46.05
C ASP A 546 -14.79 11.56 44.87
N PRO A 547 -14.36 10.27 44.79
CA PRO A 547 -14.41 9.47 43.57
C PRO A 547 -15.71 8.67 43.33
N ALA A 548 -15.85 8.24 42.07
CA ALA A 548 -16.98 7.52 41.48
C ALA A 548 -17.25 6.12 42.07
N PRO A 549 -18.50 5.60 42.00
CA PRO A 549 -18.81 4.20 42.28
C PRO A 549 -18.75 3.30 41.03
N ALA A 550 -18.40 2.04 41.25
CA ALA A 550 -18.29 0.96 40.26
C ALA A 550 -19.66 0.47 39.73
N PRO A 551 -19.75 -0.14 38.52
CA PRO A 551 -21.02 -0.55 37.92
C PRO A 551 -21.45 -1.98 38.27
N GLY A 552 -22.75 -2.14 38.51
CA GLY A 552 -23.46 -3.42 38.62
C GLY A 552 -24.00 -3.94 37.27
N GLN A 553 -24.24 -5.25 37.20
CA GLN A 553 -24.66 -6.01 36.02
C GLN A 553 -26.19 -6.03 35.78
N ALA A 554 -26.57 -5.83 34.50
CA ALA A 554 -27.65 -6.46 33.68
C ALA A 554 -29.15 -6.29 34.12
N PRO A 555 -30.19 -6.55 33.26
CA PRO A 555 -30.24 -7.12 31.89
C PRO A 555 -31.25 -6.48 30.87
N GLY A 556 -31.19 -6.90 29.59
CA GLY A 556 -32.36 -7.37 28.83
C GLY A 556 -33.18 -6.46 27.88
N MET A 557 -33.04 -6.72 26.56
CA MET A 557 -34.04 -6.69 25.46
C MET A 557 -34.83 -5.41 25.09
N ALA A 558 -34.64 -4.91 23.85
CA ALA A 558 -35.62 -4.91 22.73
C ALA A 558 -35.29 -3.85 21.64
N SER A 559 -35.25 -4.28 20.37
CA SER A 559 -35.27 -3.50 19.11
C SER A 559 -36.69 -2.96 18.78
N PRO A 560 -36.98 -2.25 17.65
CA PRO A 560 -36.14 -1.47 16.71
C PRO A 560 -36.75 -0.07 16.38
N ASP A 561 -36.12 0.66 15.45
CA ASP A 561 -36.65 1.77 14.64
C ASP A 561 -36.74 3.19 15.25
N GLY A 562 -35.92 4.08 14.70
CA GLY A 562 -35.93 5.51 14.98
C GLY A 562 -34.96 6.30 14.10
N TYR A 563 -35.09 6.19 12.77
CA TYR A 563 -34.44 7.13 11.84
C TYR A 563 -35.21 8.46 11.86
N ALA A 564 -34.57 9.51 12.37
CA ALA A 564 -34.94 10.90 12.07
C ALA A 564 -34.00 11.41 10.98
N ALA A 565 -34.56 11.73 9.82
CA ALA A 565 -33.86 12.29 8.66
C ALA A 565 -33.40 13.73 8.94
N MET A 566 -32.16 14.04 8.56
CA MET A 566 -31.61 15.40 8.42
C MET A 566 -31.09 15.58 6.99
N PRO A 567 -31.21 16.78 6.39
CA PRO A 567 -31.01 16.99 4.96
C PRO A 567 -29.54 16.93 4.56
N GLN A 568 -29.31 16.38 3.38
CA GLN A 568 -28.02 16.20 2.73
C GLN A 568 -27.30 17.54 2.56
N SER A 569 -26.09 17.63 3.12
CA SER A 569 -25.07 18.59 2.71
C SER A 569 -23.93 17.82 2.05
N GLU A 570 -23.49 18.29 0.90
CA GLU A 570 -22.44 17.71 0.06
C GLU A 570 -21.10 17.76 0.80
N GLY A 571 -20.79 16.71 1.57
CA GLY A 571 -19.48 16.43 2.12
C GLY A 571 -18.86 15.24 1.41
N TYR A 572 -17.60 15.36 1.01
CA TYR A 572 -16.80 14.26 0.46
C TYR A 572 -16.69 13.12 1.47
N GLY A 573 -17.60 12.15 1.38
CA GLY A 573 -17.60 10.91 2.16
C GLY A 573 -17.84 9.71 1.24
N ALA A 574 -17.07 8.65 1.44
CA ALA A 574 -17.24 7.40 0.71
C ALA A 574 -18.67 6.86 0.92
N MET A 575 -19.41 6.61 -0.17
CA MET A 575 -20.72 5.95 -0.07
C MET A 575 -20.54 4.45 0.16
N PRO A 576 -21.12 3.87 1.21
CA PRO A 576 -21.14 2.43 1.38
C PRO A 576 -22.11 1.80 0.37
N GLN A 577 -21.61 0.89 -0.47
CA GLN A 577 -22.48 -0.04 -1.21
C GLN A 577 -22.86 -1.22 -0.30
N ALA A 578 -23.94 -1.92 -0.65
CA ALA A 578 -24.50 -3.08 0.07
C ALA A 578 -23.51 -4.24 0.31
N ASP A 579 -22.31 -4.19 -0.28
CA ASP A 579 -21.25 -5.21 -0.19
C ASP A 579 -20.02 -4.77 0.66
N GLY A 580 -20.11 -3.66 1.39
CA GLY A 580 -19.08 -3.25 2.35
C GLY A 580 -17.76 -2.77 1.73
N TYR A 581 -17.80 -2.22 0.51
CA TYR A 581 -16.64 -1.59 -0.12
C TYR A 581 -16.62 -0.08 0.13
N ALA A 582 -15.46 0.46 0.51
CA ALA A 582 -15.19 1.88 0.41
C ALA A 582 -14.69 2.15 -1.02
N VAL A 583 -15.40 3.02 -1.75
CA VAL A 583 -14.95 3.52 -3.05
C VAL A 583 -14.13 4.78 -2.79
N MET A 584 -12.83 4.72 -3.06
CA MET A 584 -11.98 5.91 -3.01
C MET A 584 -12.11 6.66 -4.35
N PRO A 585 -12.56 7.93 -4.38
CA PRO A 585 -12.47 8.74 -5.58
C PRO A 585 -10.99 8.91 -5.96
N GLN A 586 -10.71 8.99 -7.26
CA GLN A 586 -9.37 9.07 -7.82
C GLN A 586 -8.57 10.19 -7.14
N ALA A 587 -7.51 9.84 -6.41
CA ALA A 587 -6.42 10.77 -6.17
C ALA A 587 -5.57 10.74 -7.44
N ASP A 588 -5.75 11.74 -8.29
CA ASP A 588 -4.88 11.96 -9.43
C ASP A 588 -3.41 11.87 -8.99
N GLY A 589 -2.63 11.11 -9.75
CA GLY A 589 -1.20 10.96 -9.52
C GLY A 589 -0.52 12.31 -9.40
N TYR A 590 0.53 12.39 -8.57
CA TYR A 590 1.44 13.53 -8.38
C TYR A 590 1.08 14.77 -9.21
N ALA A 591 0.09 15.53 -8.74
CA ALA A 591 -0.43 16.77 -9.30
C ALA A 591 -0.05 17.03 -10.78
N GLY A 592 -0.68 16.29 -11.70
CA GLY A 592 -0.71 16.66 -13.11
C GLY A 592 -1.58 17.91 -13.30
N MET A 593 -1.05 18.94 -13.96
CA MET A 593 -1.77 20.21 -14.17
C MET A 593 -3.05 20.01 -15.01
N PRO A 594 -4.16 20.72 -14.73
CA PRO A 594 -5.20 20.89 -15.72
C PRO A 594 -4.70 21.85 -16.81
N GLN A 595 -4.73 21.41 -18.06
CA GLN A 595 -4.51 22.30 -19.19
C GLN A 595 -5.73 23.23 -19.31
N SER A 596 -5.49 24.53 -19.21
CA SER A 596 -6.49 25.56 -19.47
C SER A 596 -6.84 25.60 -20.96
N GLU A 597 -8.12 25.43 -21.27
CA GLU A 597 -8.69 25.72 -22.59
C GLU A 597 -8.72 27.22 -22.88
N GLY A 598 -8.50 27.58 -24.16
CA GLY A 598 -9.01 28.81 -24.78
C GLY A 598 -7.98 29.77 -25.36
N TYR A 599 -7.61 29.61 -26.64
CA TYR A 599 -8.19 30.39 -27.75
C TYR A 599 -7.55 30.07 -29.13
N ALA A 600 -8.43 29.78 -30.09
CA ALA A 600 -8.43 30.07 -31.53
C ALA A 600 -7.19 29.75 -32.42
N GLY A 601 -7.36 28.70 -33.23
CA GLY A 601 -7.55 28.87 -34.68
C GLY A 601 -6.31 29.07 -35.55
N MET A 602 -5.88 28.01 -36.24
CA MET A 602 -5.62 28.04 -37.69
C MET A 602 -5.49 26.62 -38.24
N ALA A 603 -6.09 26.43 -39.41
CA ALA A 603 -6.27 25.17 -40.10
C ALA A 603 -4.95 24.51 -40.56
N ALA A 604 -4.88 23.19 -40.49
CA ALA A 604 -3.87 22.38 -41.16
C ALA A 604 -4.41 21.84 -42.50
N PRO A 605 -3.65 21.92 -43.61
CA PRO A 605 -3.84 21.07 -44.78
C PRO A 605 -2.85 19.88 -44.79
N PRO A 606 -3.05 18.88 -45.67
CA PRO A 606 -2.75 17.48 -45.38
C PRO A 606 -1.38 16.98 -45.87
N ASN A 607 -1.03 15.80 -45.34
CA ASN A 607 0.05 14.87 -45.64
C ASN A 607 0.73 14.95 -47.03
N GLY A 608 2.06 15.00 -47.00
CA GLY A 608 2.99 14.66 -48.09
C GLY A 608 4.29 14.05 -47.53
N PRO A 609 5.02 13.20 -48.28
CA PRO A 609 5.84 12.12 -47.73
C PRO A 609 7.31 12.50 -47.41
N ALA A 610 7.94 11.65 -46.60
CA ALA A 610 9.29 11.76 -46.05
C ALA A 610 10.43 11.88 -47.09
N PRO A 611 11.52 12.61 -46.80
CA PRO A 611 12.75 12.54 -47.59
C PRO A 611 13.81 11.62 -46.97
N GLN A 612 14.47 10.91 -47.88
CA GLN A 612 15.57 9.96 -47.71
C GLN A 612 16.85 10.63 -47.18
N ARG A 613 17.62 9.91 -46.36
CA ARG A 613 19.01 10.25 -46.02
C ARG A 613 19.99 9.68 -47.06
N PRO A 614 21.00 10.44 -47.52
CA PRO A 614 22.16 9.87 -48.19
C PRO A 614 23.29 9.54 -47.20
N GLY A 615 24.04 8.47 -47.49
CA GLY A 615 25.21 8.03 -46.73
C GLY A 615 26.56 8.50 -47.30
N SER A 616 27.63 7.92 -46.74
CA SER A 616 29.07 8.05 -47.02
C SER A 616 29.78 9.26 -46.38
N GLY A 617 30.95 9.17 -45.75
CA GLY A 617 31.92 8.06 -45.65
C GLY A 617 32.99 8.30 -44.56
N MET A 618 33.77 7.25 -44.29
CA MET A 618 35.01 7.27 -43.50
C MET A 618 36.17 7.94 -44.25
N PRO A 619 37.32 8.17 -43.58
CA PRO A 619 38.48 7.35 -43.96
C PRO A 619 39.31 6.78 -42.79
N ASN A 620 40.04 5.71 -43.16
CA ASN A 620 40.96 4.83 -42.41
C ASN A 620 42.28 5.48 -41.96
N GLY A 621 42.94 4.82 -40.97
CA GLY A 621 44.41 4.67 -40.93
C GLY A 621 45.06 4.56 -39.55
N GLY A 622 45.38 3.34 -39.07
CA GLY A 622 46.23 3.06 -37.88
C GLY A 622 47.75 3.18 -38.16
N PRO A 623 48.69 2.41 -37.52
CA PRO A 623 48.52 1.39 -36.45
C PRO A 623 49.71 1.25 -35.42
N ILE A 624 49.63 0.22 -34.53
CA ILE A 624 50.66 -0.54 -33.74
C ILE A 624 51.48 0.17 -32.61
N HIS A 625 51.95 -0.38 -31.47
CA HIS A 625 52.20 -1.72 -30.87
C HIS A 625 52.26 -1.56 -29.31
N GLY A 626 51.90 -2.54 -28.47
CA GLY A 626 52.87 -3.37 -27.72
C GLY A 626 52.66 -3.33 -26.19
N GLY A 627 52.61 -4.50 -25.52
CA GLY A 627 52.27 -4.69 -24.09
C GLY A 627 53.43 -4.52 -23.08
N PRO A 628 53.48 -5.31 -21.98
CA PRO A 628 53.17 -4.84 -20.62
C PRO A 628 54.36 -4.88 -19.64
N HIS A 629 54.25 -4.17 -18.49
CA HIS A 629 55.10 -4.46 -17.31
C HIS A 629 54.40 -4.25 -15.96
N SER A 630 54.64 -5.26 -15.12
CA SER A 630 54.45 -5.48 -13.69
C SER A 630 54.81 -4.36 -12.71
N GLY A 631 54.08 -4.30 -11.59
CA GLY A 631 54.51 -3.67 -10.34
C GLY A 631 53.69 -4.18 -9.15
N ALA A 632 54.33 -4.95 -8.29
CA ALA A 632 53.78 -5.58 -7.09
C ALA A 632 53.71 -4.63 -5.89
N ALA A 633 52.76 -4.85 -4.98
CA ALA A 633 52.89 -4.48 -3.57
C ALA A 633 51.99 -5.39 -2.72
N ASP A 634 52.66 -6.29 -2.00
CA ASP A 634 52.16 -7.05 -0.85
C ASP A 634 51.78 -6.11 0.30
N ASN A 635 50.73 -6.45 1.04
CA ASN A 635 50.72 -6.37 2.51
C ASN A 635 49.44 -6.96 3.11
N ARG A 636 49.58 -8.11 3.78
CA ARG A 636 48.85 -8.40 5.03
C ARG A 636 49.82 -8.21 6.18
N PRO A 637 49.34 -7.96 7.41
CA PRO A 637 49.28 -9.09 8.32
C PRO A 637 48.06 -9.11 9.26
N THR A 638 48.04 -10.22 9.99
CA THR A 638 47.11 -10.79 10.96
C THR A 638 46.85 -9.98 12.25
N SER A 639 45.66 -10.24 12.80
CA SER A 639 45.18 -10.17 14.19
C SER A 639 46.19 -9.87 15.30
N ASP A 640 45.83 -8.93 16.20
CA ASP A 640 45.83 -9.18 17.65
C ASP A 640 44.97 -8.16 18.43
N ILE A 641 44.45 -8.66 19.54
CA ILE A 641 43.53 -8.06 20.53
C ILE A 641 44.24 -6.98 21.37
N GLN A 642 43.61 -5.83 21.62
CA GLN A 642 43.48 -5.17 22.94
C GLN A 642 42.74 -3.81 22.86
N ILE A 643 41.69 -3.68 23.67
CA ILE A 643 41.05 -2.40 24.08
C ILE A 643 41.82 -1.91 25.33
N PRO A 644 42.19 -0.60 25.47
CA PRO A 644 41.35 0.31 26.25
C PRO A 644 41.38 1.80 25.88
N SER A 645 40.20 2.44 25.93
CA SER A 645 39.85 3.75 26.53
C SER A 645 38.75 4.43 25.72
#